data_AF-A0AAQ4RBZ4-F1
#
_entry.id   AF-A0AAQ4RBZ4-F1
#
_cell.length_a   1.000
_cell.length_b   1.000
_cell.length_c   1.000
_cell.angle_alpha   90.00
_cell.angle_beta   90.00
_cell.angle_gamma   90.00
#
_symmetry.space_group_name_H-M   'P 1'
#
loop_
_entity.id
_entity.type
_entity.pdbx_description
1 polymer ?
#
loop_
_entity_poly.entity_id
_entity_poly.type
_entity_poly.pdbx_seq_one_letter_code
_entity_poly.pdbx_strand_id
1 'polypeptide(L)'
;MSGIVGKKKGGPLFTMATRTPLADVNRYKVPLTIFLLIYMDLLNCQQYTIPFKSPSDCRDEEFFDISSLSCVTCGPNQRRSTAGLSCICKTGYQTLSSDKASIACQQCPADRPAVTKDGFGCIRCPSSVNDTGKCQCPPGNSMKNWYLSRRMFVVDTLSGREKSISSLPKVIRVASSVKIRFRLVPRTQEGQVYPPLMTVTYRDVAITDINTQTVSVSWRTRYEMDQNEAHIKTDVSSRTRLCSCERLMLILVHSDTVSAGPLICVCSQTALGVMGGVALLYSLLKTVSWKRRIASPLIDLETMLKFLLFYAGDLANVFFAVTVGTGLYWLIFYKAQQFVSVLLPLPAQEEQFVTYVACAFALKAIQFLHKLILQVSVDVFFIDWERPRSKTSRTVQAAGELKRDPSPVSIWRTYFVANEWNELQTIRKISPTFQTMAVLFFLEVLGFSNLALRDPMADLQRSPDAYTPSYSLILRYGLAAALWLGIGLLQGIFFTVFYEHFVEDKIRQFVDLCSISNVSVLLLSHRCFGYYIHGRSVHGHADTNMEEMNNNLNRESESLCGQRGLLPNTQIQTFQVSLNDRLRLHYDRIREQIGRRNGPSRLIDASSAKQFEQRARGYQTMNHFLGSIIDHAHHEMDYIVKDKLMFERVIGMEFLEPSEKSIFYNDEAHSFSDVLFYGNEATLLIFDTLFFCVVDLGSQSFVLAAVLTCVQQMIFRLIRNALGRKNLVSKTLVDERFLI
;
A
#
# COMPACT_ATOMS: atom_id res chain seq x y z
N MET A 1 73.53 -26.67 -31.99
CA MET A 1 73.92 -27.65 -30.94
C MET A 1 72.85 -27.63 -29.86
N SER A 2 72.20 -28.80 -29.69
CA SER A 2 71.35 -29.38 -28.62
C SER A 2 70.89 -28.52 -27.42
N GLY A 3 69.69 -28.65 -26.82
CA GLY A 3 68.57 -29.61 -26.87
C GLY A 3 67.44 -29.10 -25.92
N ILE A 4 66.14 -29.36 -26.18
CA ILE A 4 65.31 -30.46 -25.59
C ILE A 4 65.11 -30.28 -24.06
N VAL A 5 63.95 -30.28 -23.38
CA VAL A 5 62.53 -30.61 -23.65
C VAL A 5 61.68 -30.17 -22.42
N GLY A 6 60.38 -29.88 -22.60
CA GLY A 6 59.40 -30.00 -21.51
C GLY A 6 57.97 -29.51 -21.81
N LYS A 7 57.14 -30.41 -22.34
CA LYS A 7 55.69 -30.27 -22.66
C LYS A 7 54.78 -30.07 -21.42
N LYS A 8 53.68 -29.33 -21.61
CA LYS A 8 52.26 -29.73 -21.36
C LYS A 8 51.33 -28.67 -22.01
N LYS A 9 50.66 -28.94 -23.15
CA LYS A 9 49.28 -29.48 -23.34
C LYS A 9 48.24 -28.73 -22.49
N GLY A 10 47.15 -28.13 -23.00
CA GLY A 10 46.51 -28.01 -24.31
C GLY A 10 45.23 -27.16 -24.15
N GLY A 11 44.80 -26.44 -25.19
CA GLY A 11 43.72 -25.42 -25.20
C GLY A 11 42.27 -25.96 -25.18
N PRO A 12 41.24 -25.29 -25.78
CA PRO A 12 41.28 -24.08 -26.58
C PRO A 12 40.30 -22.94 -26.16
N LEU A 13 40.66 -21.75 -26.62
CA LEU A 13 39.84 -20.55 -26.72
C LEU A 13 38.97 -20.66 -27.99
N PHE A 14 37.66 -20.50 -27.88
CA PHE A 14 36.78 -20.23 -29.03
C PHE A 14 36.16 -18.85 -28.86
N THR A 15 36.69 -17.88 -29.61
CA THR A 15 36.03 -16.62 -29.93
C THR A 15 35.33 -16.80 -31.28
N MET A 16 34.02 -16.57 -31.32
CA MET A 16 33.29 -16.40 -32.58
C MET A 16 32.57 -15.05 -32.53
N ALA A 17 33.08 -14.11 -33.32
CA ALA A 17 32.42 -12.85 -33.60
C ALA A 17 31.29 -13.11 -34.61
N THR A 18 30.09 -12.64 -34.31
CA THR A 18 29.02 -12.45 -35.30
C THR A 18 28.72 -10.98 -35.44
N ARG A 19 29.11 -10.46 -36.60
CA ARG A 19 28.83 -9.13 -37.13
C ARG A 19 27.38 -9.11 -37.63
N THR A 20 26.55 -8.20 -37.14
CA THR A 20 25.21 -7.91 -37.71
C THR A 20 25.24 -6.56 -38.45
N PRO A 21 24.53 -6.45 -39.59
CA PRO A 21 24.68 -5.34 -40.54
C PRO A 21 23.83 -4.12 -40.16
N LEU A 22 24.28 -2.96 -40.67
CA LEU A 22 23.54 -1.70 -40.69
C LEU A 22 22.27 -1.84 -41.54
N ALA A 23 21.12 -1.50 -40.93
CA ALA A 23 19.89 -1.18 -41.65
C ALA A 23 19.40 0.21 -41.20
N ASP A 24 19.21 1.05 -42.21
CA ASP A 24 18.79 2.44 -42.17
C ASP A 24 17.26 2.51 -42.07
N VAL A 25 16.70 2.97 -40.94
CA VAL A 25 15.29 3.41 -40.83
C VAL A 25 15.16 4.57 -39.86
N ASN A 26 14.82 5.72 -40.44
CA ASN A 26 14.44 6.96 -39.80
C ASN A 26 13.03 6.86 -39.17
N ARG A 27 12.74 7.72 -38.16
CA ARG A 27 11.40 8.04 -37.60
C ARG A 27 10.73 7.18 -36.49
N TYR A 28 11.44 6.72 -35.45
CA TYR A 28 10.80 6.47 -34.13
C TYR A 28 11.77 6.75 -32.97
N LYS A 29 11.94 8.03 -32.58
CA LYS A 29 12.93 8.46 -31.56
C LYS A 29 12.38 8.70 -30.14
N VAL A 30 11.16 8.28 -29.83
CA VAL A 30 10.56 8.46 -28.49
C VAL A 30 10.42 7.15 -27.70
N PRO A 31 10.11 5.97 -28.28
CA PRO A 31 9.96 4.76 -27.47
C PRO A 31 11.31 4.08 -27.15
N LEU A 32 12.33 4.21 -28.02
CA LEU A 32 13.64 3.58 -27.81
C LEU A 32 14.48 4.29 -26.73
N THR A 33 14.36 5.61 -26.62
CA THR A 33 15.05 6.44 -25.62
C THR A 33 14.50 6.23 -24.21
N ILE A 34 13.20 5.97 -24.06
CA ILE A 34 12.60 5.63 -22.77
C ILE A 34 13.01 4.21 -22.33
N PHE A 35 13.07 3.25 -23.27
CA PHE A 35 13.55 1.90 -22.99
C PHE A 35 15.06 1.89 -22.63
N LEU A 36 15.87 2.73 -23.30
CA LEU A 36 17.29 2.91 -23.00
C LEU A 36 17.54 3.62 -21.66
N LEU A 37 16.71 4.59 -21.26
CA LEU A 37 16.84 5.27 -19.96
C LEU A 37 16.51 4.33 -18.79
N ILE A 38 15.50 3.47 -18.93
CA ILE A 38 15.17 2.44 -17.93
C ILE A 38 16.29 1.38 -17.82
N TYR A 39 17.00 1.09 -18.92
CA TYR A 39 18.10 0.13 -18.94
C TYR A 39 19.43 0.73 -18.42
N MET A 40 19.64 2.04 -18.58
CA MET A 40 20.89 2.71 -18.17
C MET A 40 20.97 3.00 -16.66
N ASP A 41 19.84 3.18 -15.97
CA ASP A 41 19.84 3.24 -14.49
C ASP A 41 20.08 1.86 -13.84
N LEU A 42 20.00 0.77 -14.61
CA LEU A 42 20.29 -0.58 -14.16
C LEU A 42 21.78 -0.97 -14.22
N LEU A 43 22.65 -0.14 -14.84
CA LEU A 43 23.98 -0.59 -15.28
C LEU A 43 25.18 0.27 -14.83
N ASN A 44 25.03 1.15 -13.85
CA ASN A 44 26.19 1.73 -13.15
C ASN A 44 26.51 0.99 -11.84
N CYS A 45 26.78 -0.31 -11.95
CA CYS A 45 27.45 -1.10 -10.91
C CYS A 45 28.95 -1.10 -11.27
N GLN A 46 29.75 -0.17 -10.74
CA GLN A 46 31.20 -0.27 -10.87
C GLN A 46 31.64 -1.57 -10.18
N GLN A 47 32.04 -2.56 -10.98
CA GLN A 47 32.44 -3.87 -10.52
C GLN A 47 33.80 -3.78 -9.81
N TYR A 48 33.78 -3.57 -8.49
CA TYR A 48 34.96 -3.79 -7.65
C TYR A 48 35.01 -5.26 -7.23
N THR A 49 35.80 -6.04 -7.96
CA THR A 49 36.16 -7.41 -7.56
C THR A 49 37.17 -7.35 -6.42
N ILE A 50 36.72 -7.64 -5.20
CA ILE A 50 37.63 -7.94 -4.08
C ILE A 50 37.97 -9.43 -4.19
N PRO A 51 39.23 -9.83 -4.44
CA PRO A 51 39.61 -11.23 -4.50
C PRO A 51 39.36 -11.85 -3.13
N PHE A 52 38.48 -12.85 -3.09
CA PHE A 52 38.16 -13.60 -1.87
C PHE A 52 39.38 -14.40 -1.44
N LYS A 53 40.11 -13.92 -0.43
CA LYS A 53 41.13 -14.68 0.29
C LYS A 53 40.49 -15.33 1.51
N SER A 54 40.71 -16.62 1.69
CA SER A 54 40.29 -17.37 2.87
C SER A 54 41.38 -17.35 3.95
N PRO A 55 41.06 -17.61 5.23
CA PRO A 55 42.07 -17.72 6.29
C PRO A 55 43.16 -18.77 6.04
N SER A 56 42.89 -19.74 5.17
CA SER A 56 43.86 -20.76 4.70
C SER A 56 44.85 -20.24 3.65
N ASP A 57 44.58 -19.10 3.01
CA ASP A 57 45.43 -18.52 1.96
C ASP A 57 46.51 -17.56 2.51
N CYS A 58 46.48 -17.26 3.82
CA CYS A 58 47.46 -16.40 4.49
C CYS A 58 48.69 -17.19 4.96
N ARG A 59 49.88 -16.56 4.90
CA ARG A 59 51.15 -17.18 5.33
C ARG A 59 51.21 -17.36 6.86
N ASP A 60 52.12 -18.19 7.35
CA ASP A 60 52.22 -18.54 8.79
C ASP A 60 52.50 -17.36 9.73
N GLU A 61 53.06 -16.26 9.23
CA GLU A 61 53.31 -15.02 9.98
C GLU A 61 52.23 -13.94 9.76
N GLU A 62 51.19 -14.26 8.98
CA GLU A 62 50.08 -13.36 8.65
C GLU A 62 48.79 -13.84 9.32
N PHE A 63 47.93 -12.91 9.74
CA PHE A 63 46.57 -13.21 10.16
C PHE A 63 45.56 -12.62 9.17
N PHE A 64 44.40 -13.26 9.07
CA PHE A 64 43.34 -12.77 8.20
C PHE A 64 42.51 -11.72 8.94
N ASP A 65 42.60 -10.47 8.50
CA ASP A 65 41.79 -9.39 9.06
C ASP A 65 40.43 -9.33 8.34
N ILE A 66 39.40 -9.75 9.07
CA ILE A 66 38.01 -9.82 8.58
C ILE A 66 37.49 -8.42 8.21
N SER A 67 38.01 -7.35 8.81
CA SER A 67 37.55 -5.99 8.52
C SER A 67 38.08 -5.43 7.20
N SER A 68 39.27 -5.87 6.78
CA SER A 68 39.91 -5.46 5.52
C SER A 68 39.89 -6.54 4.43
N LEU A 69 39.39 -7.74 4.74
CA LEU A 69 39.36 -8.92 3.85
C LEU A 69 40.75 -9.24 3.26
N SER A 70 41.81 -9.00 4.03
CA SER A 70 43.20 -9.14 3.58
C SER A 70 44.09 -9.80 4.65
N CYS A 71 45.20 -10.40 4.22
CA CYS A 71 46.20 -10.97 5.11
C CYS A 71 47.14 -9.85 5.59
N VAL A 72 47.24 -9.68 6.91
CA VAL A 72 48.07 -8.65 7.55
C VAL A 72 49.19 -9.34 8.35
N THR A 73 50.42 -8.83 8.28
CA THR A 73 51.57 -9.40 9.00
C THR A 73 51.52 -9.07 10.50
N CYS A 74 51.90 -10.05 11.34
CA CYS A 74 52.03 -9.83 12.77
C CYS A 74 53.23 -8.92 13.10
N GLY A 75 53.11 -8.09 14.14
CA GLY A 75 54.16 -7.16 14.58
C GLY A 75 55.37 -7.84 15.25
N PRO A 76 56.44 -7.08 15.60
CA PRO A 76 57.61 -7.63 16.26
C PRO A 76 57.24 -8.29 17.61
N ASN A 77 57.84 -9.46 17.89
CA ASN A 77 57.58 -10.30 19.07
C ASN A 77 56.16 -10.91 19.15
N GLN A 78 55.44 -10.99 18.02
CA GLN A 78 54.15 -11.67 17.91
C GLN A 78 54.25 -12.94 17.07
N ARG A 79 53.21 -13.78 17.17
CA ARG A 79 52.98 -14.95 16.31
C ARG A 79 51.50 -15.07 15.99
N ARG A 80 51.16 -15.75 14.90
CA ARG A 80 49.78 -16.03 14.51
C ARG A 80 49.07 -16.92 15.55
N SER A 81 47.81 -16.59 15.85
CA SER A 81 46.92 -17.42 16.68
C SER A 81 46.55 -18.71 15.95
N THR A 82 46.26 -19.79 16.68
CA THR A 82 45.84 -21.08 16.09
C THR A 82 44.56 -20.98 15.26
N ALA A 83 43.71 -19.99 15.55
CA ALA A 83 42.50 -19.70 14.77
C ALA A 83 42.78 -18.90 13.48
N GLY A 84 43.99 -18.37 13.30
CA GLY A 84 44.40 -17.63 12.10
C GLY A 84 43.80 -16.22 11.93
N LEU A 85 43.03 -15.74 12.92
CA LEU A 85 42.26 -14.48 12.87
C LEU A 85 42.84 -13.36 13.75
N SER A 86 43.93 -13.61 14.48
CA SER A 86 44.58 -12.63 15.35
C SER A 86 46.05 -12.95 15.58
N CYS A 87 46.84 -11.95 15.99
CA CYS A 87 48.20 -12.13 16.49
C CYS A 87 48.23 -12.22 18.01
N ILE A 88 49.09 -13.08 18.55
CA ILE A 88 49.34 -13.26 19.99
C ILE A 88 50.82 -13.06 20.29
N CYS A 89 51.17 -12.61 21.49
CA CYS A 89 52.57 -12.46 21.89
C CYS A 89 53.31 -13.82 21.92
N LYS A 90 54.61 -13.80 21.59
CA LYS A 90 55.49 -14.97 21.73
C LYS A 90 55.61 -15.39 23.21
N THR A 91 56.02 -16.63 23.45
CA THR A 91 56.19 -17.18 24.81
C THR A 91 57.17 -16.32 25.62
N GLY A 92 56.79 -15.93 26.84
CA GLY A 92 57.60 -15.07 27.72
C GLY A 92 57.40 -13.55 27.54
N TYR A 93 56.43 -13.13 26.71
CA TYR A 93 56.07 -11.73 26.54
C TYR A 93 54.63 -11.46 27.02
N GLN A 94 54.44 -10.39 27.81
CA GLN A 94 53.14 -9.89 28.25
C GLN A 94 52.57 -8.83 27.30
N THR A 95 51.25 -8.66 27.33
CA THR A 95 50.53 -7.65 26.55
C THR A 95 50.40 -6.35 27.36
N LEU A 96 50.89 -5.22 26.84
CA LEU A 96 50.97 -3.94 27.57
C LEU A 96 49.73 -3.05 27.44
N SER A 97 49.02 -3.06 26.32
CA SER A 97 47.78 -2.32 26.15
C SER A 97 46.94 -2.87 24.99
N SER A 98 45.63 -2.68 25.10
CA SER A 98 44.64 -3.01 24.08
C SER A 98 43.84 -1.74 23.76
N ASP A 99 44.49 -0.77 23.11
CA ASP A 99 43.71 0.09 22.21
C ASP A 99 43.33 -0.76 21.00
N LYS A 100 42.04 -0.70 20.63
CA LYS A 100 41.27 -1.69 19.84
C LYS A 100 41.80 -2.10 18.44
N ALA A 101 43.06 -1.88 18.09
CA ALA A 101 43.64 -2.28 16.81
C ALA A 101 45.12 -2.76 16.84
N SER A 102 45.90 -2.58 17.92
CA SER A 102 47.30 -3.03 17.92
C SER A 102 47.77 -3.55 19.30
N ILE A 103 48.23 -4.80 19.31
CA ILE A 103 48.80 -5.46 20.49
C ILE A 103 50.29 -5.09 20.56
N ALA A 104 50.81 -4.70 21.71
CA ALA A 104 52.25 -4.50 21.93
C ALA A 104 52.76 -5.52 22.97
N CYS A 105 53.85 -6.21 22.66
CA CYS A 105 54.40 -7.30 23.47
C CYS A 105 55.70 -6.88 24.16
N GLN A 106 55.78 -7.02 25.49
CA GLN A 106 56.97 -6.73 26.29
C GLN A 106 57.47 -8.00 26.99
N GLN A 107 58.78 -8.20 27.02
CA GLN A 107 59.38 -9.37 27.67
C GLN A 107 59.15 -9.36 29.19
N CYS A 108 58.77 -10.50 29.74
CA CYS A 108 58.61 -10.67 31.18
C CYS A 108 59.97 -10.62 31.91
N PRO A 109 60.06 -9.96 33.08
CA PRO A 109 61.29 -9.89 33.87
C PRO A 109 61.69 -11.27 34.42
N ALA A 110 62.99 -11.48 34.64
CA ALA A 110 63.56 -12.79 35.00
C ALA A 110 63.01 -13.42 36.31
N ASP A 111 62.52 -12.61 37.26
CA ASP A 111 61.88 -13.08 38.50
C ASP A 111 60.44 -13.60 38.28
N ARG A 112 59.83 -13.29 37.13
CA ARG A 112 58.46 -13.70 36.76
C ARG A 112 58.40 -14.24 35.34
N PRO A 113 59.01 -15.41 35.08
CA PRO A 113 59.25 -15.89 33.71
C PRO A 113 58.00 -16.40 32.98
N ALA A 114 56.86 -16.58 33.65
CA ALA A 114 55.64 -17.10 33.02
C ALA A 114 54.57 -16.02 32.85
N VAL A 115 53.77 -16.13 31.80
CA VAL A 115 52.65 -15.22 31.51
C VAL A 115 51.35 -15.83 32.04
N THR A 116 50.46 -14.99 32.57
CA THR A 116 49.13 -15.41 33.03
C THR A 116 48.26 -15.95 31.88
N LYS A 117 47.21 -16.71 32.21
CA LYS A 117 46.32 -17.35 31.20
C LYS A 117 45.61 -16.33 30.30
N ASP A 118 45.35 -15.15 30.82
CA ASP A 118 44.77 -13.99 30.15
C ASP A 118 45.77 -13.17 29.32
N GLY A 119 47.10 -13.41 29.46
CA GLY A 119 48.12 -12.81 28.59
C GLY A 119 48.58 -11.39 28.97
N PHE A 120 48.05 -10.82 30.05
CA PHE A 120 48.27 -9.42 30.44
C PHE A 120 49.29 -9.23 31.58
N GLY A 121 49.73 -10.29 32.26
CA GLY A 121 50.67 -10.16 33.37
C GLY A 121 51.71 -11.27 33.44
N CYS A 122 52.84 -10.95 34.06
CA CYS A 122 53.91 -11.90 34.36
C CYS A 122 53.80 -12.41 35.81
N ILE A 123 53.91 -13.72 36.01
CA ILE A 123 53.83 -14.41 37.29
C ILE A 123 55.10 -15.22 37.59
N ARG A 124 55.35 -15.41 38.89
CA ARG A 124 56.42 -16.28 39.38
C ARG A 124 55.90 -17.71 39.49
N CYS A 125 56.63 -18.67 38.94
CA CYS A 125 56.26 -20.08 39.00
C CYS A 125 56.76 -20.74 40.30
N PRO A 126 56.01 -21.70 40.86
CA PRO A 126 56.41 -22.42 42.09
C PRO A 126 57.57 -23.40 41.91
N SER A 127 57.82 -23.88 40.68
CA SER A 127 58.84 -24.91 40.39
C SER A 127 59.71 -24.48 39.22
N SER A 128 59.30 -24.77 37.99
CA SER A 128 60.02 -24.42 36.76
C SER A 128 59.05 -24.03 35.65
N VAL A 129 59.56 -23.39 34.61
CA VAL A 129 58.79 -23.06 33.40
C VAL A 129 59.09 -24.13 32.35
N ASN A 130 58.06 -24.72 31.75
CA ASN A 130 58.20 -25.66 30.64
C ASN A 130 58.55 -24.91 29.33
N ASP A 131 59.07 -25.60 28.30
CA ASP A 131 59.44 -24.99 26.99
C ASP A 131 58.31 -24.21 26.31
N THR A 132 57.05 -24.47 26.71
CA THR A 132 55.86 -23.75 26.25
C THR A 132 55.52 -22.48 27.05
N GLY A 133 56.39 -22.05 27.99
CA GLY A 133 56.18 -20.86 28.82
C GLY A 133 55.16 -21.01 29.96
N LYS A 134 54.85 -22.24 30.38
CA LYS A 134 53.86 -22.53 31.45
C LYS A 134 54.54 -23.01 32.73
N CYS A 135 54.02 -22.60 33.89
CA CYS A 135 54.49 -23.08 35.18
C CYS A 135 54.19 -24.58 35.35
N GLN A 136 55.20 -25.38 35.72
CA GLN A 136 55.00 -26.73 36.21
C GLN A 136 54.53 -26.67 37.67
N CYS A 137 53.42 -27.37 37.97
CA CYS A 137 52.94 -27.56 39.34
C CYS A 137 53.44 -28.91 39.86
N PRO A 138 53.84 -29.01 41.15
CA PRO A 138 54.25 -30.28 41.74
C PRO A 138 53.13 -31.33 41.67
N PRO A 139 53.46 -32.62 41.40
CA PRO A 139 52.47 -33.68 41.25
C PRO A 139 51.79 -33.94 42.61
N GLY A 140 50.50 -33.57 42.72
CA GLY A 140 49.72 -33.86 43.92
C GLY A 140 48.56 -32.90 44.24
N ASN A 141 48.47 -31.72 43.60
CA ASN A 141 47.36 -30.80 43.85
C ASN A 141 46.67 -30.35 42.56
N SER A 142 45.62 -31.08 42.20
CA SER A 142 44.76 -30.81 41.05
C SER A 142 43.88 -29.57 41.29
N MET A 143 44.40 -28.37 41.02
CA MET A 143 43.58 -27.13 40.98
C MET A 143 42.49 -27.13 39.88
N LYS A 144 42.34 -28.20 39.09
CA LYS A 144 41.25 -28.37 38.11
C LYS A 144 39.85 -28.49 38.74
N ASN A 145 39.75 -28.74 40.04
CA ASN A 145 38.46 -28.93 40.73
C ASN A 145 38.00 -27.74 41.58
N TRP A 146 38.66 -26.58 41.47
CA TRP A 146 38.31 -25.41 42.28
C TRP A 146 37.28 -24.57 41.53
N TYR A 147 36.03 -24.57 42.03
CA TYR A 147 34.98 -23.66 41.57
C TYR A 147 35.09 -22.34 42.33
N LEU A 148 35.12 -21.21 41.62
CA LEU A 148 35.06 -19.88 42.23
C LEU A 148 33.65 -19.63 42.80
N SER A 149 33.39 -20.06 44.02
CA SER A 149 32.13 -19.79 44.71
C SER A 149 32.24 -18.51 45.56
N ARG A 150 31.32 -17.56 45.38
CA ARG A 150 31.09 -16.47 46.35
C ARG A 150 29.78 -16.74 47.08
N ARG A 151 29.81 -16.70 48.41
CA ARG A 151 28.62 -16.79 49.26
C ARG A 151 28.17 -15.38 49.63
N MET A 152 26.86 -15.19 49.66
CA MET A 152 26.21 -13.96 50.09
C MET A 152 25.07 -14.34 51.03
N PHE A 153 24.69 -13.42 51.91
CA PHE A 153 23.58 -13.63 52.82
C PHE A 153 22.31 -13.03 52.21
N VAL A 154 21.21 -13.78 52.18
CA VAL A 154 19.91 -13.23 51.78
C VAL A 154 19.28 -12.49 52.96
N VAL A 155 19.47 -13.03 54.16
CA VAL A 155 19.10 -12.42 55.43
C VAL A 155 20.27 -12.60 56.39
N ASP A 156 20.74 -11.50 56.98
CA ASP A 156 21.72 -11.49 58.05
C ASP A 156 21.02 -11.12 59.36
N THR A 157 21.00 -12.10 60.26
CA THR A 157 20.40 -12.00 61.61
C THR A 157 21.46 -11.91 62.70
N LEU A 158 22.75 -11.97 62.35
CA LEU A 158 23.85 -12.00 63.32
C LEU A 158 24.31 -10.58 63.62
N SER A 159 24.45 -9.74 62.59
CA SER A 159 24.96 -8.37 62.73
C SER A 159 24.08 -7.43 63.58
N GLY A 160 22.81 -7.77 63.80
CA GLY A 160 21.89 -6.98 64.61
C GLY A 160 21.62 -7.52 66.02
N ARG A 161 22.41 -8.50 66.48
CA ARG A 161 22.35 -9.02 67.86
C ARG A 161 23.28 -8.20 68.75
N GLU A 162 22.82 -7.85 69.94
CA GLU A 162 23.61 -7.11 70.92
C GLU A 162 23.96 -8.01 72.12
N LYS A 163 25.18 -7.88 72.65
CA LYS A 163 25.68 -8.52 73.88
C LYS A 163 25.93 -10.04 73.82
N SER A 164 25.13 -10.85 73.13
CA SER A 164 25.34 -12.31 73.05
C SER A 164 24.85 -12.93 71.74
N ILE A 165 25.44 -14.06 71.34
CA ILE A 165 25.04 -14.78 70.11
C ILE A 165 23.63 -15.40 70.27
N SER A 166 23.16 -15.62 71.49
CA SER A 166 21.84 -16.19 71.80
C SER A 166 20.72 -15.15 71.92
N SER A 167 21.02 -13.84 71.90
CA SER A 167 19.99 -12.80 71.95
C SER A 167 19.25 -12.64 70.62
N LEU A 168 17.98 -12.26 70.68
CA LEU A 168 17.18 -11.88 69.51
C LEU A 168 17.79 -10.64 68.83
N PRO A 169 17.88 -10.60 67.49
CA PRO A 169 18.34 -9.42 66.77
C PRO A 169 17.31 -8.29 66.84
N LYS A 170 17.78 -7.05 67.04
CA LYS A 170 16.92 -5.85 66.97
C LYS A 170 16.69 -5.39 65.52
N VAL A 171 17.70 -5.61 64.68
CA VAL A 171 17.69 -5.22 63.27
C VAL A 171 18.13 -6.43 62.45
N ILE A 172 17.44 -6.70 61.34
CA ILE A 172 17.88 -7.68 60.34
C ILE A 172 18.29 -6.96 59.08
N ARG A 173 19.37 -7.42 58.46
CA ARG A 173 19.81 -6.91 57.17
C ARG A 173 19.35 -7.87 56.09
N VAL A 174 18.53 -7.41 55.17
CA VAL A 174 17.93 -8.23 54.11
C VAL A 174 18.38 -7.73 52.75
N ALA A 175 18.66 -8.64 51.82
CA ALA A 175 18.89 -8.29 50.43
C ALA A 175 17.57 -7.78 49.80
N SER A 176 17.47 -6.48 49.53
CA SER A 176 16.25 -5.83 49.02
C SER A 176 16.14 -5.90 47.50
N SER A 177 17.28 -5.89 46.81
CA SER A 177 17.37 -5.97 45.36
C SER A 177 18.57 -6.80 44.95
N VAL A 178 18.32 -7.82 44.14
CA VAL A 178 19.35 -8.64 43.51
C VAL A 178 19.25 -8.47 42.00
N LYS A 179 20.31 -7.90 41.42
CA LYS A 179 20.39 -7.63 39.97
C LYS A 179 21.55 -8.40 39.36
N ILE A 180 21.28 -9.20 38.34
CA ILE A 180 22.31 -9.91 37.56
C ILE A 180 22.34 -9.32 36.16
N ARG A 181 23.53 -8.87 35.72
CA ARG A 181 23.74 -8.30 34.39
C ARG A 181 24.64 -9.22 33.57
N PHE A 182 24.10 -9.69 32.44
CA PHE A 182 24.84 -10.44 31.43
C PHE A 182 25.18 -9.50 30.28
N ARG A 183 26.46 -9.46 29.90
CA ARG A 183 26.95 -8.74 28.73
C ARG A 183 27.62 -9.71 27.79
N LEU A 184 27.17 -9.77 26.54
CA LEU A 184 27.85 -10.59 25.52
C LEU A 184 29.23 -10.01 25.16
N VAL A 185 30.19 -10.89 24.93
CA VAL A 185 31.50 -10.54 24.36
C VAL A 185 31.31 -10.30 22.86
N PRO A 186 31.63 -9.10 22.36
CA PRO A 186 31.55 -8.83 20.93
C PRO A 186 32.52 -9.72 20.14
N ARG A 187 32.13 -10.12 18.92
CA ARG A 187 32.95 -10.89 17.95
C ARG A 187 33.25 -12.36 18.29
N THR A 188 32.34 -13.07 18.96
CA THR A 188 32.48 -14.52 19.20
C THR A 188 31.43 -15.33 18.44
N GLN A 189 31.81 -16.45 17.81
CA GLN A 189 30.88 -17.33 17.07
C GLN A 189 30.01 -18.19 18.01
N GLU A 190 30.49 -18.45 19.23
CA GLU A 190 29.84 -19.37 20.19
C GLU A 190 29.06 -18.65 21.31
N GLY A 191 28.77 -17.34 21.17
CA GLY A 191 27.95 -16.62 22.14
C GLY A 191 28.57 -16.48 23.54
N GLN A 192 29.85 -16.12 23.61
CA GLN A 192 30.54 -15.99 24.90
C GLN A 192 30.03 -14.76 25.67
N VAL A 193 29.88 -14.89 26.98
CA VAL A 193 29.47 -13.81 27.89
C VAL A 193 30.63 -13.38 28.78
N TYR A 194 30.73 -12.09 29.07
CA TYR A 194 31.58 -11.62 30.16
C TYR A 194 31.09 -12.20 31.49
N PRO A 195 31.97 -12.43 32.48
CA PRO A 195 31.55 -12.83 33.81
C PRO A 195 30.40 -11.94 34.32
N PRO A 196 29.25 -12.53 34.70
CA PRO A 196 28.06 -11.76 34.99
C PRO A 196 28.28 -10.86 36.21
N LEU A 197 27.87 -9.60 36.09
CA LEU A 197 27.95 -8.65 37.20
C LEU A 197 26.70 -8.81 38.06
N MET A 198 26.90 -9.27 39.29
CA MET A 198 25.85 -9.33 40.31
C MET A 198 25.94 -8.12 41.24
N THR A 199 24.86 -7.36 41.35
CA THR A 199 24.73 -6.24 42.29
C THR A 199 23.66 -6.59 43.30
N VAL A 200 24.04 -6.62 44.58
CA VAL A 200 23.14 -6.89 45.70
C VAL A 200 23.05 -5.63 46.55
N THR A 201 21.83 -5.15 46.76
CA THR A 201 21.55 -4.02 47.66
C THR A 201 20.94 -4.57 48.95
N TYR A 202 21.50 -4.16 50.08
CA TYR A 202 21.01 -4.54 51.40
C TYR A 202 20.21 -3.41 52.02
N ARG A 203 19.19 -3.76 52.80
CA ARG A 203 18.39 -2.84 53.59
C ARG A 203 18.30 -3.37 55.03
N ASP A 204 18.45 -2.45 55.97
CA ASP A 204 18.29 -2.73 57.40
C ASP A 204 16.82 -2.54 57.79
N VAL A 205 16.25 -3.55 58.44
CA VAL A 205 14.85 -3.61 58.85
C VAL A 205 14.80 -3.86 60.36
N ALA A 206 14.20 -2.93 61.10
CA ALA A 206 13.93 -3.11 62.52
C ALA A 206 12.82 -4.16 62.71
N ILE A 207 13.02 -5.09 63.64
CA ILE A 207 12.03 -6.13 63.95
C ILE A 207 11.02 -5.54 64.93
N THR A 208 9.78 -5.35 64.48
CA THR A 208 8.66 -4.89 65.32
C THR A 208 7.73 -6.03 65.73
N ASP A 209 7.41 -6.95 64.80
CA ASP A 209 6.62 -8.16 65.06
C ASP A 209 7.07 -9.31 64.14
N ILE A 210 7.53 -10.43 64.72
CA ILE A 210 8.15 -11.55 63.98
C ILE A 210 7.14 -12.33 63.12
N ASN A 211 5.86 -12.37 63.51
CA ASN A 211 4.87 -13.25 62.88
C ASN A 211 4.07 -12.57 61.73
N THR A 212 4.17 -11.25 61.58
CA THR A 212 3.35 -10.48 60.62
C THR A 212 4.17 -9.63 59.65
N GLN A 213 5.45 -9.37 59.93
CA GLN A 213 6.28 -8.49 59.14
C GLN A 213 6.90 -9.19 57.93
N THR A 214 6.39 -8.90 56.73
CA THR A 214 6.96 -9.40 55.45
C THR A 214 7.79 -8.33 54.75
N VAL A 215 8.94 -8.69 54.19
CA VAL A 215 9.81 -7.80 53.41
C VAL A 215 9.79 -8.22 51.94
N SER A 216 9.47 -7.29 51.04
CA SER A 216 9.50 -7.55 49.61
C SER A 216 10.93 -7.50 49.07
N VAL A 217 11.29 -8.49 48.23
CA VAL A 217 12.59 -8.60 47.58
C VAL A 217 12.40 -8.56 46.07
N SER A 218 13.19 -7.72 45.38
CA SER A 218 13.15 -7.61 43.93
C SER A 218 14.29 -8.38 43.27
N TRP A 219 13.96 -9.18 42.27
CA TRP A 219 14.91 -9.95 41.47
C TRP A 219 14.84 -9.48 40.02
N ARG A 220 15.97 -9.10 39.42
CA ARG A 220 16.01 -8.65 38.02
C ARG A 220 17.25 -9.17 37.30
N THR A 221 17.03 -9.87 36.21
CA THR A 221 18.09 -10.23 35.26
C THR A 221 18.05 -9.28 34.07
N ARG A 222 19.20 -8.70 33.70
CA ARG A 222 19.33 -7.82 32.53
C ARG A 222 20.33 -8.41 31.56
N TYR A 223 19.87 -8.64 30.33
CA TYR A 223 20.72 -9.01 29.20
C TYR A 223 21.04 -7.75 28.39
N GLU A 224 22.30 -7.58 28.01
CA GLU A 224 22.76 -6.42 27.24
C GLU A 224 23.65 -6.86 26.09
N MET A 225 23.32 -6.37 24.91
CA MET A 225 24.00 -6.65 23.65
C MET A 225 24.20 -5.32 22.91
N ASP A 226 25.41 -5.06 22.44
CA ASP A 226 25.71 -3.92 21.58
C ASP A 226 25.42 -4.33 20.12
N GLN A 227 24.36 -3.76 19.54
CA GLN A 227 23.93 -4.09 18.18
C GLN A 227 24.60 -3.24 17.10
N ASN A 228 25.28 -2.15 17.46
CA ASN A 228 25.86 -1.22 16.48
C ASN A 228 26.95 -1.89 15.64
N GLU A 229 27.76 -2.76 16.26
CA GLU A 229 28.86 -3.44 15.56
C GLU A 229 28.37 -4.62 14.67
N ALA A 230 27.25 -5.24 15.04
CA ALA A 230 26.57 -6.23 14.18
C ALA A 230 26.01 -5.55 12.93
N HIS A 231 25.42 -4.36 13.08
CA HIS A 231 24.92 -3.54 11.99
C HIS A 231 26.03 -3.08 11.03
N ILE A 232 27.18 -2.60 11.53
CA ILE A 232 28.33 -2.18 10.69
C ILE A 232 28.86 -3.36 9.86
N LYS A 233 28.92 -4.58 10.42
CA LYS A 233 29.37 -5.77 9.67
C LYS A 233 28.37 -6.22 8.60
N THR A 234 27.06 -6.09 8.85
CA THR A 234 26.05 -6.33 7.83
C THR A 234 26.08 -5.29 6.71
N ASP A 235 26.46 -4.05 7.00
CA ASP A 235 26.54 -2.97 6.01
C ASP A 235 27.76 -3.11 5.07
N VAL A 236 28.85 -3.72 5.57
CA VAL A 236 30.03 -4.06 4.74
C VAL A 236 29.77 -5.30 3.87
N SER A 237 29.04 -6.30 4.38
CA SER A 237 28.66 -7.50 3.61
C SER A 237 27.55 -7.25 2.58
N SER A 238 26.73 -6.21 2.75
CA SER A 238 25.61 -5.90 1.84
C SER A 238 26.09 -5.21 0.57
N ARG A 239 27.12 -4.35 0.64
CA ARG A 239 27.76 -3.73 -0.55
C ARG A 239 28.35 -4.76 -1.51
N THR A 240 28.75 -5.94 -1.03
CA THR A 240 29.37 -6.99 -1.87
C THR A 240 28.36 -7.89 -2.60
N ARG A 241 27.08 -7.89 -2.22
CA ARG A 241 26.03 -8.76 -2.82
C ARG A 241 25.00 -8.00 -3.65
N LEU A 242 25.33 -6.80 -4.11
CA LEU A 242 24.40 -5.86 -4.74
C LEU A 242 24.26 -6.00 -6.27
N CYS A 243 24.72 -7.10 -6.87
CA CYS A 243 24.71 -7.25 -8.32
C CYS A 243 24.22 -8.66 -8.77
N SER A 244 23.03 -9.10 -8.32
CA SER A 244 22.22 -10.11 -9.04
C SER A 244 20.78 -10.19 -8.48
N CYS A 245 19.84 -9.44 -9.08
CA CYS A 245 18.44 -9.40 -8.64
C CYS A 245 17.57 -10.52 -9.26
N GLU A 246 18.12 -11.36 -10.16
CA GLU A 246 17.33 -12.38 -10.87
C GLU A 246 17.35 -13.77 -10.21
N ARG A 247 18.30 -14.07 -9.31
CA ARG A 247 18.39 -15.40 -8.65
C ARG A 247 17.87 -15.45 -7.22
N LEU A 248 17.38 -14.35 -6.66
CA LEU A 248 17.11 -14.27 -5.21
C LEU A 248 15.80 -14.91 -4.77
N MET A 249 14.80 -15.08 -5.66
CA MET A 249 13.52 -15.69 -5.25
C MET A 249 13.61 -17.21 -5.06
N LEU A 250 14.61 -17.88 -5.64
CA LEU A 250 14.79 -19.34 -5.55
C LEU A 250 15.80 -19.79 -4.47
N ILE A 251 16.59 -18.86 -3.89
CA ILE A 251 17.64 -19.19 -2.90
C ILE A 251 17.18 -18.95 -1.45
N LEU A 252 16.04 -18.30 -1.21
CA LEU A 252 15.52 -18.03 0.13
C LEU A 252 15.05 -19.29 0.89
N VAL A 253 15.02 -20.47 0.25
CA VAL A 253 14.65 -21.73 0.91
C VAL A 253 15.88 -22.47 1.49
N HIS A 254 17.12 -21.99 1.27
CA HIS A 254 18.31 -22.81 1.57
C HIS A 254 19.54 -22.10 2.15
N SER A 255 19.40 -20.92 2.78
CA SER A 255 20.57 -20.25 3.36
C SER A 255 20.31 -19.61 4.71
N ASP A 256 20.85 -20.25 5.75
CA ASP A 256 20.96 -19.77 7.13
C ASP A 256 21.80 -18.47 7.19
N THR A 257 21.20 -17.31 6.90
CA THR A 257 21.87 -16.01 7.04
C THR A 257 21.00 -15.00 7.79
N VAL A 258 21.60 -14.42 8.84
CA VAL A 258 20.96 -13.69 9.97
C VAL A 258 20.72 -12.20 9.67
N SER A 259 20.54 -11.75 8.42
CA SER A 259 20.39 -10.30 8.17
C SER A 259 19.52 -9.91 6.96
N ALA A 260 18.20 -9.93 7.14
CA ALA A 260 17.26 -9.42 6.14
C ALA A 260 16.95 -7.90 6.28
N GLY A 261 17.13 -7.30 7.47
CA GLY A 261 16.67 -5.93 7.79
C GLY A 261 17.15 -4.81 6.83
N PRO A 262 18.48 -4.63 6.61
CA PRO A 262 19.00 -3.58 5.73
C PRO A 262 18.64 -3.79 4.26
N LEU A 263 18.53 -5.05 3.83
CA LEU A 263 18.21 -5.43 2.45
C LEU A 263 16.80 -4.97 2.07
N ILE A 264 15.84 -5.08 2.99
CA ILE A 264 14.45 -4.69 2.74
C ILE A 264 14.31 -3.18 2.58
N CYS A 265 15.04 -2.38 3.36
CA CYS A 265 14.99 -0.91 3.22
C CYS A 265 15.42 -0.48 1.81
N VAL A 266 16.46 -1.13 1.26
CA VAL A 266 16.93 -0.90 -0.12
C VAL A 266 15.92 -1.42 -1.15
N CYS A 267 15.31 -2.59 -0.92
CA CYS A 267 14.25 -3.11 -1.79
C CYS A 267 13.01 -2.19 -1.82
N SER A 268 12.58 -1.65 -0.69
CA SER A 268 11.45 -0.72 -0.63
C SER A 268 11.78 0.60 -1.34
N GLN A 269 13.00 1.12 -1.20
CA GLN A 269 13.44 2.33 -1.91
C GLN A 269 13.53 2.14 -3.42
N THR A 270 14.08 1.00 -3.88
CA THR A 270 14.13 0.67 -5.31
C THR A 270 12.73 0.44 -5.89
N ALA A 271 11.86 -0.25 -5.16
CA ALA A 271 10.45 -0.42 -5.54
C ALA A 271 9.71 0.92 -5.65
N LEU A 272 9.93 1.85 -4.72
CA LEU A 272 9.39 3.22 -4.80
C LEU A 272 9.88 3.97 -6.04
N GLY A 273 11.18 3.86 -6.38
CA GLY A 273 11.75 4.50 -7.56
C GLY A 273 11.15 3.96 -8.87
N VAL A 274 11.13 2.63 -9.03
CA VAL A 274 10.62 1.98 -10.25
C VAL A 274 9.11 2.21 -10.40
N MET A 275 8.32 1.93 -9.35
CA MET A 275 6.87 2.11 -9.43
C MET A 275 6.48 3.60 -9.50
N GLY A 276 7.26 4.50 -8.88
CA GLY A 276 7.09 5.94 -9.01
C GLY A 276 7.30 6.42 -10.46
N GLY A 277 8.32 5.89 -11.15
CA GLY A 277 8.55 6.16 -12.57
C GLY A 277 7.40 5.67 -13.45
N VAL A 278 6.87 4.48 -13.18
CA VAL A 278 5.68 3.96 -13.89
C VAL A 278 4.44 4.81 -13.60
N ALA A 279 4.23 5.22 -12.34
CA ALA A 279 3.13 6.10 -11.94
C ALA A 279 3.19 7.46 -12.64
N LEU A 280 4.39 8.01 -12.84
CA LEU A 280 4.60 9.25 -13.58
C LEU A 280 4.14 9.10 -15.05
N LEU A 281 4.59 8.05 -15.74
CA LEU A 281 4.19 7.77 -17.12
C LEU A 281 2.68 7.55 -17.24
N TYR A 282 2.09 6.80 -16.31
CA TYR A 282 0.65 6.54 -16.29
C TYR A 282 -0.16 7.82 -16.06
N SER A 283 0.31 8.71 -15.18
CA SER A 283 -0.32 10.01 -14.91
C SER A 283 -0.26 10.95 -16.11
N LEU A 284 0.85 10.91 -16.87
CA LEU A 284 0.97 11.64 -18.13
C LEU A 284 -0.05 11.14 -19.15
N LEU A 285 -0.19 9.82 -19.33
CA LEU A 285 -1.18 9.23 -20.23
C LEU A 285 -2.61 9.62 -19.86
N LYS A 286 -2.97 9.59 -18.57
CA LYS A 286 -4.29 10.08 -18.09
C LYS A 286 -4.51 11.55 -18.41
N THR A 287 -3.48 12.38 -18.24
CA THR A 287 -3.57 13.81 -18.53
C THR A 287 -3.76 14.06 -20.02
N VAL A 288 -3.05 13.33 -20.88
CA VAL A 288 -3.22 13.38 -22.33
C VAL A 288 -4.64 12.95 -22.72
N SER A 289 -5.14 11.84 -22.17
CA SER A 289 -6.51 11.38 -22.39
C SER A 289 -7.54 12.44 -21.95
N TRP A 290 -7.39 12.99 -20.75
CA TRP A 290 -8.26 14.06 -20.24
C TRP A 290 -8.24 15.30 -21.14
N LYS A 291 -7.05 15.73 -21.60
CA LYS A 291 -6.91 16.91 -22.46
C LYS A 291 -7.60 16.71 -23.81
N ARG A 292 -7.49 15.51 -24.38
CA ARG A 292 -8.21 15.12 -25.60
C ARG A 292 -9.73 15.11 -25.41
N ARG A 293 -10.22 14.66 -24.25
CA ARG A 293 -11.66 14.66 -23.91
C ARG A 293 -12.25 16.06 -23.70
N ILE A 294 -11.41 17.09 -23.55
CA ILE A 294 -11.81 18.50 -23.53
C ILE A 294 -11.74 19.14 -24.92
N ALA A 295 -11.04 18.52 -25.88
CA ALA A 295 -10.80 19.05 -27.23
C ALA A 295 -10.14 20.45 -27.23
N SER A 296 -9.19 20.66 -26.30
CA SER A 296 -8.43 21.91 -26.21
C SER A 296 -6.97 21.66 -26.62
N PRO A 297 -6.44 22.40 -27.61
CA PRO A 297 -5.07 22.19 -28.10
C PRO A 297 -3.97 22.84 -27.24
N LEU A 298 -4.31 23.75 -26.31
CA LEU A 298 -3.35 24.56 -25.56
C LEU A 298 -3.00 23.92 -24.20
N ILE A 299 -1.72 23.84 -23.85
CA ILE A 299 -1.31 23.37 -22.51
C ILE A 299 -1.37 24.54 -21.53
N ASP A 300 -2.49 24.66 -20.83
CA ASP A 300 -2.71 25.72 -19.83
C ASP A 300 -2.28 25.29 -18.41
N LEU A 301 -2.24 26.24 -17.48
CA LEU A 301 -2.00 25.99 -16.05
C LEU A 301 -2.98 24.95 -15.47
N GLU A 302 -4.22 24.92 -15.97
CA GLU A 302 -5.22 23.91 -15.59
C GLU A 302 -4.74 22.48 -15.93
N THR A 303 -4.07 22.30 -17.08
CA THR A 303 -3.55 21.00 -17.51
C THR A 303 -2.43 20.54 -16.58
N MET A 304 -1.55 21.46 -16.17
CA MET A 304 -0.50 21.19 -15.17
C MET A 304 -1.09 20.83 -13.81
N LEU A 305 -2.10 21.56 -13.35
CA LEU A 305 -2.78 21.24 -12.09
C LEU A 305 -3.47 19.87 -12.14
N LYS A 306 -4.14 19.53 -13.26
CA LYS A 306 -4.77 18.21 -13.44
C LYS A 306 -3.76 17.08 -13.45
N PHE A 307 -2.61 17.28 -14.10
CA PHE A 307 -1.51 16.32 -14.04
C PHE A 307 -1.05 16.07 -12.61
N LEU A 308 -0.82 17.13 -11.82
CA LEU A 308 -0.41 17.00 -10.42
C LEU A 308 -1.45 16.25 -9.58
N LEU A 309 -2.75 16.48 -9.82
CA LEU A 309 -3.83 15.77 -9.11
C LEU A 309 -3.90 14.28 -9.49
N PHE A 310 -3.72 13.94 -10.76
CA PHE A 310 -3.63 12.54 -11.19
C PHE A 310 -2.38 11.86 -10.64
N TYR A 311 -1.24 12.55 -10.69
CA TYR A 311 0.03 12.06 -10.17
C TYR A 311 0.00 11.83 -8.66
N ALA A 312 -0.59 12.74 -7.89
CA ALA A 312 -0.80 12.54 -6.46
C ALA A 312 -1.54 11.22 -6.17
N GLY A 313 -2.59 10.93 -6.95
CA GLY A 313 -3.36 9.70 -6.80
C GLY A 313 -2.61 8.43 -7.16
N ASP A 314 -1.85 8.44 -8.26
CA ASP A 314 -1.06 7.28 -8.66
C ASP A 314 0.14 7.06 -7.73
N LEU A 315 0.77 8.13 -7.27
CA LEU A 315 1.83 8.08 -6.25
C LEU A 315 1.30 7.56 -4.90
N ALA A 316 0.08 7.95 -4.49
CA ALA A 316 -0.56 7.40 -3.30
C ALA A 316 -0.75 5.88 -3.38
N ASN A 317 -1.14 5.36 -4.55
CA ASN A 317 -1.28 3.92 -4.76
C ASN A 317 0.07 3.20 -4.66
N VAL A 318 1.14 3.82 -5.19
CA VAL A 318 2.51 3.28 -5.07
C VAL A 318 2.96 3.24 -3.61
N PHE A 319 2.80 4.34 -2.87
CA PHE A 319 3.15 4.36 -1.45
C PHE A 319 2.36 3.34 -0.66
N PHE A 320 1.05 3.25 -0.88
CA PHE A 320 0.20 2.24 -0.26
C PHE A 320 0.66 0.81 -0.55
N ALA A 321 0.95 0.49 -1.82
CA ALA A 321 1.41 -0.85 -2.20
C ALA A 321 2.75 -1.21 -1.53
N VAL A 322 3.70 -0.27 -1.50
CA VAL A 322 4.99 -0.48 -0.83
C VAL A 322 4.82 -0.62 0.67
N THR A 323 4.05 0.25 1.32
CA THR A 323 3.88 0.20 2.78
C THR A 323 3.14 -1.07 3.20
N VAL A 324 2.12 -1.51 2.46
CA VAL A 324 1.42 -2.77 2.71
C VAL A 324 2.34 -3.97 2.50
N GLY A 325 3.07 -4.03 1.39
CA GLY A 325 4.02 -5.14 1.13
C GLY A 325 5.11 -5.21 2.20
N THR A 326 5.62 -4.06 2.61
CA THR A 326 6.57 -3.90 3.72
C THR A 326 5.93 -4.41 5.03
N GLY A 327 4.76 -3.90 5.43
CA GLY A 327 4.07 -4.33 6.66
C GLY A 327 3.77 -5.83 6.69
N LEU A 328 3.29 -6.40 5.58
CA LEU A 328 3.04 -7.83 5.43
C LEU A 328 4.31 -8.67 5.54
N TYR A 329 5.41 -8.22 4.94
CA TYR A 329 6.70 -8.89 5.07
C TYR A 329 7.10 -9.05 6.54
N TRP A 330 7.13 -7.95 7.30
CA TRP A 330 7.49 -8.04 8.73
C TRP A 330 6.46 -8.86 9.50
N LEU A 331 5.16 -8.72 9.22
CA LEU A 331 4.13 -9.51 9.90
C LEU A 331 4.35 -11.02 9.71
N ILE A 332 4.57 -11.47 8.47
CA ILE A 332 4.71 -12.89 8.16
C ILE A 332 6.04 -13.42 8.67
N PHE A 333 7.17 -12.83 8.28
CA PHE A 333 8.49 -13.39 8.58
C PHE A 333 8.88 -13.25 10.06
N TYR A 334 8.44 -12.18 10.75
CA TYR A 334 8.71 -12.03 12.18
C TYR A 334 7.87 -13.00 13.03
N LYS A 335 6.62 -13.27 12.64
CA LYS A 335 5.73 -14.18 13.39
C LYS A 335 5.90 -15.65 13.03
N ALA A 336 6.35 -15.96 11.81
CA ALA A 336 6.58 -17.32 11.34
C ALA A 336 8.01 -17.83 11.63
N GLN A 337 8.84 -17.08 12.36
CA GLN A 337 10.23 -17.47 12.62
C GLN A 337 10.31 -18.59 13.68
N GLN A 338 11.02 -19.69 13.34
CA GLN A 338 11.40 -20.72 14.31
C GLN A 338 12.79 -20.48 14.92
N PHE A 339 13.67 -19.83 14.16
CA PHE A 339 15.00 -19.39 14.57
C PHE A 339 15.13 -17.89 14.32
N VAL A 340 15.91 -17.18 15.13
CA VAL A 340 16.07 -15.72 15.02
C VAL A 340 16.79 -15.37 13.72
N SER A 341 16.02 -15.01 12.70
CA SER A 341 16.50 -14.66 11.36
C SER A 341 16.12 -13.23 10.96
N VAL A 342 14.99 -12.73 11.44
CA VAL A 342 14.46 -11.39 11.13
C VAL A 342 14.21 -10.60 12.41
N LEU A 343 14.87 -9.45 12.50
CA LEU A 343 14.70 -8.49 13.59
C LEU A 343 13.67 -7.41 13.19
N LEU A 344 12.93 -6.92 14.18
CA LEU A 344 12.06 -5.76 14.01
C LEU A 344 12.86 -4.50 13.69
N PRO A 345 12.29 -3.54 12.94
CA PRO A 345 12.98 -2.31 12.58
C PRO A 345 13.29 -1.44 13.80
N LEU A 346 14.33 -0.62 13.67
CA LEU A 346 14.70 0.37 14.68
C LEU A 346 13.63 1.47 14.76
N PRO A 347 13.48 2.17 15.91
CA PRO A 347 12.49 3.24 16.06
C PRO A 347 12.58 4.33 14.97
N ALA A 348 13.79 4.71 14.55
CA ALA A 348 13.98 5.69 13.47
C ALA A 348 13.45 5.18 12.11
N GLN A 349 13.51 3.88 11.85
CA GLN A 349 12.97 3.26 10.65
C GLN A 349 11.45 3.13 10.73
N GLU A 350 10.89 2.85 11.91
CA GLU A 350 9.44 2.88 12.15
C GLU A 350 8.87 4.29 11.91
N GLU A 351 9.55 5.36 12.34
CA GLU A 351 9.13 6.75 12.11
C GLU A 351 9.12 7.13 10.63
N GLN A 352 10.16 6.73 9.87
CA GLN A 352 10.20 6.90 8.42
C GLN A 352 9.05 6.15 7.73
N PHE A 353 8.76 4.92 8.17
CA PHE A 353 7.66 4.12 7.66
C PHE A 353 6.29 4.79 7.89
N VAL A 354 6.05 5.28 9.11
CA VAL A 354 4.81 6.01 9.45
C VAL A 354 4.66 7.27 8.60
N THR A 355 5.76 7.98 8.33
CA THR A 355 5.76 9.14 7.45
C THR A 355 5.31 8.78 6.03
N TYR A 356 5.78 7.66 5.47
CA TYR A 356 5.32 7.19 4.16
C TYR A 356 3.82 6.85 4.14
N VAL A 357 3.30 6.21 5.19
CA VAL A 357 1.87 5.91 5.33
C VAL A 357 1.05 7.21 5.40
N ALA A 358 1.52 8.22 6.17
CA ALA A 358 0.87 9.51 6.26
C ALA A 358 0.88 10.26 4.91
N CYS A 359 1.99 10.22 4.17
CA CYS A 359 2.06 10.77 2.81
C CYS A 359 1.10 10.04 1.86
N ALA A 360 1.01 8.71 1.93
CA ALA A 360 0.07 7.93 1.14
C ALA A 360 -1.38 8.38 1.39
N PHE A 361 -1.76 8.54 2.67
CA PHE A 361 -3.08 9.04 3.05
C PHE A 361 -3.35 10.46 2.54
N ALA A 362 -2.42 11.40 2.74
CA ALA A 362 -2.61 12.79 2.31
C ALA A 362 -2.80 12.90 0.80
N LEU A 363 -1.97 12.20 0.02
CA LEU A 363 -2.08 12.17 -1.44
C LEU A 363 -3.36 11.46 -1.90
N LYS A 364 -3.77 10.38 -1.22
CA LYS A 364 -5.02 9.68 -1.51
C LYS A 364 -6.25 10.53 -1.20
N ALA A 365 -6.21 11.33 -0.13
CA ALA A 365 -7.27 12.27 0.21
C ALA A 365 -7.43 13.35 -0.88
N ILE A 366 -6.33 13.87 -1.41
CA ILE A 366 -6.34 14.81 -2.55
C ILE A 366 -6.98 14.16 -3.78
N GLN A 367 -6.59 12.92 -4.12
CA GLN A 367 -7.18 12.18 -5.24
C GLN A 367 -8.68 11.94 -5.03
N PHE A 368 -9.08 11.50 -3.84
CA PHE A 368 -10.47 11.23 -3.51
C PHE A 368 -11.33 12.49 -3.60
N LEU A 369 -10.85 13.61 -3.06
CA LEU A 369 -11.55 14.89 -3.15
C LEU A 369 -11.67 15.37 -4.60
N HIS A 370 -10.61 15.24 -5.39
CA HIS A 370 -10.65 15.56 -6.82
C HIS A 370 -11.66 14.70 -7.58
N LYS A 371 -11.70 13.39 -7.32
CA LYS A 371 -12.71 12.48 -7.87
C LYS A 371 -14.12 12.84 -7.44
N LEU A 372 -14.33 13.15 -6.17
CA LEU A 372 -15.63 13.57 -5.63
C LEU A 372 -16.13 14.84 -6.33
N ILE A 373 -15.27 15.85 -6.51
CA ILE A 373 -15.59 17.08 -7.24
C ILE A 373 -16.00 16.78 -8.69
N LEU A 374 -15.26 15.91 -9.38
CA LEU A 374 -15.60 15.52 -10.76
C LEU A 374 -16.96 14.81 -10.82
N GLN A 375 -17.24 13.89 -9.89
CA GLN A 375 -18.50 13.14 -9.85
C GLN A 375 -19.72 14.01 -9.56
N VAL A 376 -19.60 14.99 -8.66
CA VAL A 376 -20.72 15.92 -8.35
C VAL A 376 -20.90 17.01 -9.39
N SER A 377 -19.97 17.15 -10.35
CA SER A 377 -20.02 18.18 -11.40
C SER A 377 -20.46 17.65 -12.76
N VAL A 378 -20.81 16.36 -12.85
CA VAL A 378 -21.22 15.74 -14.13
C VAL A 378 -22.50 16.38 -14.67
N ASP A 379 -22.51 16.67 -15.97
CA ASP A 379 -23.69 17.16 -16.66
C ASP A 379 -24.60 15.99 -17.01
N VAL A 380 -25.79 15.95 -16.40
CA VAL A 380 -26.83 14.94 -16.69
C VAL A 380 -27.96 15.59 -17.49
N PHE A 381 -28.35 14.94 -18.59
CA PHE A 381 -29.52 15.33 -19.37
C PHE A 381 -30.38 14.11 -19.71
N PHE A 382 -31.68 14.22 -19.46
CA PHE A 382 -32.67 13.21 -19.81
C PHE A 382 -33.35 13.59 -21.12
N ILE A 383 -33.36 12.66 -22.08
CA ILE A 383 -34.01 12.79 -23.39
C ILE A 383 -35.30 11.98 -23.33
N ASP A 384 -36.44 12.66 -23.40
CA ASP A 384 -37.75 12.02 -23.40
C ASP A 384 -38.23 11.81 -24.84
N TRP A 385 -38.46 10.55 -25.21
CA TRP A 385 -38.86 10.15 -26.56
C TRP A 385 -40.38 10.12 -26.75
N GLU A 386 -41.15 10.35 -25.70
CA GLU A 386 -42.61 10.29 -25.74
C GLU A 386 -43.20 11.43 -26.57
N ARG A 387 -44.18 11.10 -27.40
CA ARG A 387 -44.84 12.05 -28.30
C ARG A 387 -46.25 12.35 -27.81
N PRO A 388 -46.73 13.60 -27.94
CA PRO A 388 -48.08 13.95 -27.51
C PRO A 388 -49.11 13.15 -28.31
N ARG A 389 -50.07 12.52 -27.61
CA ARG A 389 -51.13 11.73 -28.25
C ARG A 389 -52.10 12.66 -28.98
N SER A 390 -52.12 12.56 -30.31
CA SER A 390 -53.24 13.06 -31.12
C SER A 390 -54.38 12.06 -30.94
N LYS A 391 -55.50 12.49 -30.34
CA LYS A 391 -56.74 11.70 -30.37
C LYS A 391 -57.28 11.67 -31.79
N THR A 392 -56.73 10.82 -32.65
CA THR A 392 -57.39 10.47 -33.90
C THR A 392 -58.42 9.39 -33.56
N SER A 393 -59.67 9.84 -33.50
CA SER A 393 -60.86 9.00 -33.37
C SER A 393 -60.74 7.70 -34.18
N ARG A 394 -60.71 6.54 -33.49
CA ARG A 394 -61.22 5.30 -34.08
C ARG A 394 -62.74 5.32 -33.93
N THR A 395 -63.39 6.16 -34.74
CA THR A 395 -64.77 5.99 -35.21
C THR A 395 -65.01 6.98 -36.34
N VAL A 396 -65.68 6.46 -37.37
CA VAL A 396 -65.97 7.01 -38.68
C VAL A 396 -66.44 8.47 -38.64
N GLN A 397 -66.03 9.20 -39.70
CA GLN A 397 -66.36 10.58 -40.03
C GLN A 397 -67.79 11.00 -39.66
N ALA A 398 -67.89 12.03 -38.81
CA ALA A 398 -68.99 12.99 -38.85
C ALA A 398 -68.36 14.39 -38.94
N ALA A 399 -68.77 15.15 -39.95
CA ALA A 399 -68.24 16.46 -40.27
C ALA A 399 -68.56 17.47 -39.17
N GLY A 400 -67.54 18.21 -38.72
CA GLY A 400 -67.69 19.38 -37.87
C GLY A 400 -67.32 19.16 -36.40
N GLU A 401 -66.08 18.76 -36.09
CA GLU A 401 -65.58 18.85 -34.72
C GLU A 401 -64.22 19.57 -34.63
N LEU A 402 -64.17 20.47 -33.65
CA LEU A 402 -63.05 21.27 -33.19
C LEU A 402 -61.78 20.42 -33.10
N LYS A 403 -60.69 20.83 -33.77
CA LYS A 403 -59.34 20.28 -33.55
C LYS A 403 -59.05 20.37 -32.04
N ARG A 404 -59.26 19.27 -31.31
CA ARG A 404 -58.85 19.16 -29.90
C ARG A 404 -57.33 19.16 -29.89
N ASP A 405 -56.74 20.08 -29.15
CA ASP A 405 -55.30 20.15 -28.97
C ASP A 405 -54.78 18.79 -28.47
N PRO A 406 -53.63 18.32 -28.99
CA PRO A 406 -53.07 17.05 -28.59
C PRO A 406 -52.77 17.05 -27.08
N SER A 407 -53.04 15.94 -26.40
CA SER A 407 -52.81 15.87 -24.97
C SER A 407 -51.31 15.99 -24.67
N PRO A 408 -50.91 16.84 -23.70
CA PRO A 408 -49.51 17.04 -23.38
C PRO A 408 -48.85 15.76 -22.86
N VAL A 409 -47.54 15.64 -23.07
CA VAL A 409 -46.72 14.51 -22.60
C VAL A 409 -46.57 14.57 -21.08
N SER A 410 -46.68 13.42 -20.41
CA SER A 410 -46.47 13.28 -18.97
C SER A 410 -44.98 13.36 -18.61
N ILE A 411 -44.65 14.13 -17.56
CA ILE A 411 -43.28 14.29 -17.05
C ILE A 411 -42.86 13.21 -16.05
N TRP A 412 -43.81 12.40 -15.56
CA TRP A 412 -43.58 11.45 -14.45
C TRP A 412 -42.49 10.42 -14.74
N ARG A 413 -42.35 9.97 -15.99
CA ARG A 413 -41.30 9.02 -16.40
C ARG A 413 -39.90 9.61 -16.18
N THR A 414 -39.70 10.88 -16.52
CA THR A 414 -38.43 11.59 -16.28
C THR A 414 -38.16 11.76 -14.79
N TYR A 415 -39.18 12.01 -13.96
CA TYR A 415 -39.01 12.05 -12.50
C TYR A 415 -38.65 10.70 -11.91
N PHE A 416 -39.27 9.63 -12.39
CA PHE A 416 -38.96 8.27 -11.95
C PHE A 416 -37.50 7.91 -12.26
N VAL A 417 -37.05 8.12 -13.51
CA VAL A 417 -35.65 7.91 -13.91
C VAL A 417 -34.69 8.81 -13.14
N ALA A 418 -35.06 10.06 -12.88
CA ALA A 418 -34.25 10.99 -12.09
C ALA A 418 -34.11 10.56 -10.61
N ASN A 419 -35.18 10.03 -10.01
CA ASN A 419 -35.16 9.52 -8.64
C ASN A 419 -34.24 8.29 -8.54
N GLU A 420 -34.41 7.32 -9.43
CA GLU A 420 -33.55 6.13 -9.46
C GLU A 420 -32.08 6.50 -9.71
N TRP A 421 -31.82 7.47 -10.60
CA TRP A 421 -30.47 7.99 -10.78
C TRP A 421 -29.90 8.62 -9.50
N ASN A 422 -30.71 9.34 -8.71
CA ASN A 422 -30.29 9.93 -7.43
C ASN A 422 -29.86 8.86 -6.42
N GLU A 423 -30.62 7.77 -6.32
CA GLU A 423 -30.32 6.65 -5.43
C GLU A 423 -28.98 5.97 -5.81
N LEU A 424 -28.77 5.72 -7.11
CA LEU A 424 -27.56 5.09 -7.64
C LEU A 424 -26.26 5.85 -7.32
N GLN A 425 -26.30 7.16 -7.10
CA GLN A 425 -25.10 7.98 -6.89
C GLN A 425 -24.26 7.58 -5.66
N THR A 426 -24.92 7.02 -4.64
CA THR A 426 -24.25 6.66 -3.37
C THR A 426 -24.11 5.16 -3.14
N ILE A 427 -24.58 4.34 -4.08
CA ILE A 427 -24.43 2.88 -3.99
C ILE A 427 -22.95 2.52 -4.16
N ARG A 428 -22.46 1.71 -3.22
CA ARG A 428 -21.12 1.11 -3.24
C ARG A 428 -21.24 -0.35 -3.62
N LYS A 429 -20.17 -0.89 -4.21
CA LYS A 429 -20.13 -2.30 -4.62
C LYS A 429 -20.02 -3.23 -3.42
N ILE A 430 -19.33 -2.79 -2.37
CA ILE A 430 -19.23 -3.51 -1.10
C ILE A 430 -20.02 -2.78 0.00
N SER A 431 -20.36 -3.49 1.07
CA SER A 431 -21.01 -2.89 2.25
C SER A 431 -19.96 -2.28 3.20
N PRO A 432 -19.86 -0.93 3.30
CA PRO A 432 -18.82 -0.28 4.10
C PRO A 432 -19.02 -0.49 5.61
N THR A 433 -20.28 -0.59 6.07
CA THR A 433 -20.60 -0.84 7.47
C THR A 433 -20.18 -2.24 7.89
N PHE A 434 -20.49 -3.25 7.08
CA PHE A 434 -20.04 -4.61 7.34
C PHE A 434 -18.52 -4.71 7.28
N GLN A 435 -17.88 -4.05 6.32
CA GLN A 435 -16.42 -4.04 6.19
C GLN A 435 -15.74 -3.59 7.49
N THR A 436 -16.13 -2.43 8.04
CA THR A 436 -15.56 -1.91 9.29
C THR A 436 -15.87 -2.81 10.49
N MET A 437 -17.10 -3.33 10.60
CA MET A 437 -17.50 -4.24 11.69
C MET A 437 -16.75 -5.57 11.64
N ALA A 438 -16.58 -6.14 10.45
CA ALA A 438 -15.84 -7.38 10.26
C ALA A 438 -14.36 -7.20 10.62
N VAL A 439 -13.71 -6.12 10.15
CA VAL A 439 -12.32 -5.82 10.53
C VAL A 439 -12.17 -5.68 12.04
N LEU A 440 -13.07 -4.93 12.70
CA LEU A 440 -13.02 -4.75 14.16
C LEU A 440 -13.26 -6.07 14.91
N PHE A 441 -14.17 -6.92 14.42
CA PHE A 441 -14.42 -8.24 14.98
C PHE A 441 -13.17 -9.12 14.95
N PHE A 442 -12.46 -9.21 13.82
CA PHE A 442 -11.22 -9.97 13.75
C PHE A 442 -10.12 -9.39 14.64
N LEU A 443 -9.96 -8.05 14.66
CA LEU A 443 -8.93 -7.39 15.45
C LEU A 443 -9.13 -7.55 16.96
N GLU A 444 -10.31 -7.20 17.48
CA GLU A 444 -10.56 -7.12 18.92
C GLU A 444 -11.26 -8.34 19.49
N VAL A 445 -12.27 -8.90 18.79
CA VAL A 445 -13.06 -10.02 19.34
C VAL A 445 -12.33 -11.35 19.21
N LEU A 446 -11.70 -11.61 18.06
CA LEU A 446 -10.88 -12.80 17.85
C LEU A 446 -9.44 -12.65 18.37
N GLY A 447 -9.06 -11.46 18.86
CA GLY A 447 -7.76 -11.21 19.47
C GLY A 447 -6.60 -11.12 18.47
N PHE A 448 -6.85 -10.84 17.19
CA PHE A 448 -5.76 -10.70 16.20
C PHE A 448 -4.85 -9.52 16.55
N SER A 449 -5.32 -8.54 17.33
CA SER A 449 -4.51 -7.45 17.90
C SER A 449 -3.23 -7.95 18.58
N ASN A 450 -3.24 -9.14 19.18
CA ASN A 450 -2.06 -9.76 19.80
C ASN A 450 -0.94 -10.07 18.79
N LEU A 451 -1.25 -10.23 17.50
CA LEU A 451 -0.25 -10.39 16.44
C LEU A 451 0.53 -9.09 16.16
N ALA A 452 0.05 -7.93 16.60
CA ALA A 452 0.79 -6.67 16.47
C ALA A 452 1.85 -6.45 17.57
N LEU A 453 1.92 -7.34 18.57
CA LEU A 453 2.86 -7.26 19.68
C LEU A 453 4.30 -7.57 19.25
N ARG A 454 5.28 -6.95 19.92
CA ARG A 454 6.73 -7.19 19.79
C ARG A 454 7.19 -8.54 20.39
N ASP A 455 6.41 -9.57 20.13
CA ASP A 455 6.66 -10.97 20.52
C ASP A 455 6.76 -11.79 19.23
N PRO A 456 7.76 -12.68 19.04
CA PRO A 456 7.74 -13.60 17.91
C PRO A 456 6.56 -14.60 17.96
N MET A 457 5.99 -14.85 19.15
CA MET A 457 4.88 -15.80 19.28
C MET A 457 3.60 -15.30 18.58
N ALA A 458 2.91 -16.21 17.89
CA ALA A 458 1.70 -15.96 17.13
C ALA A 458 0.42 -16.36 17.90
N ASP A 459 0.46 -16.33 19.24
CA ASP A 459 -0.67 -16.71 20.07
C ASP A 459 -1.78 -15.65 20.02
N LEU A 460 -2.98 -16.09 19.64
CA LEU A 460 -4.19 -15.25 19.55
C LEU A 460 -4.81 -14.96 20.91
N GLN A 461 -4.65 -15.88 21.87
CA GLN A 461 -5.21 -15.78 23.20
C GLN A 461 -4.10 -15.92 24.24
N ARG A 462 -3.92 -14.88 25.05
CA ARG A 462 -2.87 -14.80 26.08
C ARG A 462 -3.50 -14.87 27.47
N SER A 463 -2.86 -15.57 28.39
CA SER A 463 -3.29 -15.59 29.79
C SER A 463 -3.12 -14.20 30.41
N PRO A 464 -4.07 -13.75 31.27
CA PRO A 464 -4.02 -12.41 31.87
C PRO A 464 -2.78 -12.17 32.75
N ASP A 465 -2.18 -13.24 33.28
CA ASP A 465 -0.97 -13.16 34.12
C ASP A 465 0.35 -13.09 33.31
N ALA A 466 0.28 -13.24 31.98
CA ALA A 466 1.48 -13.22 31.14
C ALA A 466 1.90 -11.78 30.80
N TYR A 467 3.22 -11.55 30.81
CA TYR A 467 3.80 -10.28 30.36
C TYR A 467 3.35 -9.94 28.92
N THR A 468 2.84 -8.72 28.75
CA THR A 468 2.45 -8.15 27.46
C THR A 468 3.51 -7.15 26.99
N PRO A 469 4.25 -7.43 25.90
CA PRO A 469 5.18 -6.46 25.34
C PRO A 469 4.43 -5.29 24.68
N SER A 470 5.13 -4.22 24.34
CA SER A 470 4.51 -3.11 23.60
C SER A 470 4.24 -3.47 22.14
N TYR A 471 3.29 -2.76 21.52
CA TYR A 471 3.00 -2.89 20.10
C TYR A 471 4.15 -2.38 19.23
N SER A 472 4.31 -2.97 18.04
CA SER A 472 5.12 -2.41 16.96
C SER A 472 4.20 -1.78 15.91
N LEU A 473 4.55 -0.56 15.49
CA LEU A 473 3.74 0.22 14.56
C LEU A 473 3.65 -0.46 13.18
N ILE A 474 4.75 -1.08 12.72
CA ILE A 474 4.78 -1.75 11.42
C ILE A 474 3.92 -3.01 11.38
N LEU A 475 3.96 -3.81 12.45
CA LEU A 475 3.15 -5.03 12.57
C LEU A 475 1.66 -4.67 12.68
N ARG A 476 1.35 -3.61 13.44
CA ARG A 476 -0.01 -3.12 13.63
C ARG A 476 -0.62 -2.64 12.32
N TYR A 477 0.11 -1.83 11.56
CA TYR A 477 -0.27 -1.42 10.22
C TYR A 477 -0.42 -2.61 9.27
N GLY A 478 0.56 -3.52 9.24
CA GLY A 478 0.55 -4.70 8.37
C GLY A 478 -0.68 -5.58 8.62
N LEU A 479 -1.01 -5.83 9.89
CA LEU A 479 -2.19 -6.59 10.28
C LEU A 479 -3.50 -5.89 9.88
N ALA A 480 -3.63 -4.60 10.20
CA ALA A 480 -4.82 -3.83 9.86
C ALA A 480 -5.05 -3.78 8.35
N ALA A 481 -4.02 -3.44 7.58
CA ALA A 481 -4.11 -3.37 6.12
C ALA A 481 -4.40 -4.74 5.48
N ALA A 482 -3.82 -5.83 6.01
CA ALA A 482 -4.10 -7.18 5.55
C ALA A 482 -5.57 -7.56 5.72
N LEU A 483 -6.16 -7.29 6.89
CA LEU A 483 -7.56 -7.60 7.18
C LEU A 483 -8.51 -6.75 6.32
N TRP A 484 -8.24 -5.45 6.19
CA TRP A 484 -9.03 -4.56 5.32
C TRP A 484 -9.03 -5.06 3.87
N LEU A 485 -7.86 -5.35 3.30
CA LEU A 485 -7.74 -5.83 1.93
C LEU A 485 -8.33 -7.24 1.75
N GLY A 486 -8.09 -8.15 2.70
CA GLY A 486 -8.59 -9.52 2.65
C GLY A 486 -10.12 -9.57 2.69
N ILE A 487 -10.74 -8.89 3.66
CA ILE A 487 -12.21 -8.84 3.78
C ILE A 487 -12.81 -8.08 2.59
N GLY A 488 -12.20 -6.98 2.16
CA GLY A 488 -12.67 -6.21 1.01
C GLY A 488 -12.62 -7.01 -0.30
N LEU A 489 -11.57 -7.81 -0.50
CA LEU A 489 -11.46 -8.72 -1.64
C LEU A 489 -12.53 -9.83 -1.59
N LEU A 490 -12.73 -10.46 -0.42
CA LEU A 490 -13.77 -11.47 -0.24
C LEU A 490 -15.17 -10.91 -0.50
N GLN A 491 -15.47 -9.70 0.00
CA GLN A 491 -16.71 -9.02 -0.32
C GLN A 491 -16.83 -8.71 -1.81
N GLY A 492 -15.79 -8.17 -2.44
CA GLY A 492 -15.79 -7.86 -3.87
C GLY A 492 -16.06 -9.10 -4.73
N ILE A 493 -15.44 -10.23 -4.40
CA ILE A 493 -15.70 -11.51 -5.07
C ILE A 493 -17.14 -11.96 -4.83
N PHE A 494 -17.62 -11.89 -3.58
CA PHE A 494 -18.99 -12.29 -3.24
C PHE A 494 -20.03 -11.47 -4.01
N PHE A 495 -19.91 -10.14 -4.00
CA PHE A 495 -20.87 -9.27 -4.69
C PHE A 495 -20.81 -9.41 -6.20
N THR A 496 -19.61 -9.53 -6.77
CA THR A 496 -19.46 -9.65 -8.24
C THR A 496 -19.91 -11.02 -8.76
N VAL A 497 -19.53 -12.11 -8.08
CA VAL A 497 -19.76 -13.47 -8.59
C VAL A 497 -21.15 -13.99 -8.20
N PHE A 498 -21.59 -13.70 -6.97
CA PHE A 498 -22.83 -14.26 -6.44
C PHE A 498 -23.97 -13.24 -6.45
N TYR A 499 -23.77 -12.06 -5.86
CA TYR A 499 -24.87 -11.11 -5.69
C TYR A 499 -25.37 -10.54 -7.02
N GLU A 500 -24.48 -10.05 -7.88
CA GLU A 500 -24.83 -9.50 -9.21
C GLU A 500 -25.42 -10.55 -10.14
N HIS A 501 -25.01 -11.81 -10.01
CA HIS A 501 -25.47 -12.87 -10.90
C HIS A 501 -26.80 -13.50 -10.46
N PHE A 502 -27.01 -13.68 -9.15
CA PHE A 502 -28.16 -14.43 -8.63
C PHE A 502 -29.22 -13.56 -7.94
N VAL A 503 -28.87 -12.35 -7.47
CA VAL A 503 -29.77 -11.52 -6.67
C VAL A 503 -30.20 -10.29 -7.45
N GLU A 504 -29.27 -9.37 -7.72
CA GLU A 504 -29.62 -8.06 -8.23
C GLU A 504 -28.41 -7.32 -8.82
N ASP A 505 -28.55 -6.84 -10.06
CA ASP A 505 -27.63 -5.90 -10.69
C ASP A 505 -28.34 -4.54 -10.87
N LYS A 506 -28.07 -3.62 -9.93
CA LYS A 506 -28.65 -2.27 -9.92
C LYS A 506 -28.27 -1.44 -11.16
N ILE A 507 -27.10 -1.68 -11.75
CA ILE A 507 -26.63 -0.93 -12.91
C ILE A 507 -27.39 -1.36 -14.16
N ARG A 508 -27.59 -2.67 -14.35
CA ARG A 508 -28.41 -3.21 -15.45
C ARG A 508 -29.88 -2.85 -15.31
N GLN A 509 -30.45 -2.99 -14.11
CA GLN A 509 -31.84 -2.60 -13.84
C GLN A 509 -32.13 -1.14 -14.20
N PHE A 510 -31.17 -0.23 -13.98
CA PHE A 510 -31.32 1.16 -14.38
C PHE A 510 -31.35 1.35 -15.91
N VAL A 511 -30.51 0.62 -16.64
CA VAL A 511 -30.52 0.63 -18.12
C VAL A 511 -31.85 0.10 -18.65
N ASP A 512 -32.32 -1.02 -18.08
CA ASP A 512 -33.64 -1.59 -18.41
C ASP A 512 -34.77 -0.59 -18.12
N LEU A 513 -34.71 0.07 -16.96
CA LEU A 513 -35.69 1.08 -16.60
C LEU A 513 -35.75 2.24 -17.59
N CYS A 514 -34.59 2.71 -18.06
CA CYS A 514 -34.53 3.77 -19.07
C CYS A 514 -35.27 3.35 -20.35
N SER A 515 -35.10 2.09 -20.78
CA SER A 515 -35.75 1.56 -21.98
C SER A 515 -37.26 1.36 -21.85
N ILE A 516 -37.73 0.91 -20.68
CA ILE A 516 -39.17 0.75 -20.39
C ILE A 516 -39.83 2.12 -20.23
N SER A 517 -39.14 3.09 -19.63
CA SER A 517 -39.64 4.45 -19.42
C SER A 517 -39.60 5.33 -20.67
N ASN A 518 -39.03 4.85 -21.79
CA ASN A 518 -38.86 5.62 -23.03
C ASN A 518 -38.03 6.91 -22.83
N VAL A 519 -37.04 6.88 -21.93
CA VAL A 519 -36.17 8.02 -21.59
C VAL A 519 -34.71 7.59 -21.76
N SER A 520 -33.95 8.31 -22.57
CA SER A 520 -32.49 8.12 -22.69
C SER A 520 -31.72 9.08 -21.79
N VAL A 521 -30.52 8.69 -21.39
CA VAL A 521 -29.68 9.50 -20.49
C VAL A 521 -28.38 9.85 -21.18
N LEU A 522 -28.06 11.14 -21.25
CA LEU A 522 -26.76 11.64 -21.68
C LEU A 522 -26.01 12.19 -20.46
N LEU A 523 -24.84 11.62 -20.20
CA LEU A 523 -23.98 11.94 -19.07
C LEU A 523 -22.66 12.50 -19.60
N LEU A 524 -22.37 13.78 -19.41
CA LEU A 524 -21.09 14.36 -19.84
C LEU A 524 -20.17 14.55 -18.64
N SER A 525 -19.18 13.66 -18.52
CA SER A 525 -18.16 13.71 -17.45
C SER A 525 -17.10 14.77 -17.75
N HIS A 526 -16.86 15.03 -19.02
CA HIS A 526 -15.99 16.08 -19.54
C HIS A 526 -16.71 16.86 -20.65
N ARG A 527 -16.08 17.92 -21.16
CA ARG A 527 -16.70 18.82 -22.15
C ARG A 527 -17.18 18.07 -23.41
N CYS A 528 -16.32 17.26 -24.02
CA CYS A 528 -16.62 16.54 -25.26
C CYS A 528 -16.63 15.02 -25.06
N PHE A 529 -16.66 14.52 -23.81
CA PHE A 529 -16.67 13.09 -23.52
C PHE A 529 -17.65 12.75 -22.41
N GLY A 530 -18.30 11.60 -22.54
CA GLY A 530 -19.26 11.11 -21.58
C GLY A 530 -19.81 9.74 -21.92
N TYR A 531 -21.02 9.48 -21.45
CA TYR A 531 -21.74 8.23 -21.60
C TYR A 531 -23.16 8.51 -22.09
N TYR A 532 -23.66 7.63 -22.96
CA TYR A 532 -25.02 7.66 -23.45
C TYR A 532 -25.69 6.31 -23.16
N ILE A 533 -26.82 6.38 -22.48
CA ILE A 533 -27.68 5.24 -22.18
C ILE A 533 -28.90 5.38 -23.10
N HIS A 534 -29.01 4.46 -24.04
CA HIS A 534 -30.12 4.37 -24.95
C HIS A 534 -31.32 3.75 -24.26
N GLY A 535 -32.39 4.54 -24.15
CA GLY A 535 -33.64 4.17 -23.50
C GLY A 535 -34.86 4.45 -24.36
N ARG A 536 -34.73 4.45 -25.70
CA ARG A 536 -35.90 4.57 -26.58
C ARG A 536 -36.63 3.23 -26.59
N SER A 537 -37.91 3.24 -26.22
CA SER A 537 -38.69 1.99 -26.18
C SER A 537 -38.98 1.50 -27.59
N VAL A 538 -38.99 0.18 -27.77
CA VAL A 538 -39.32 -0.47 -29.05
C VAL A 538 -40.82 -0.34 -29.39
N HIS A 539 -41.63 -0.04 -28.38
CA HIS A 539 -43.08 0.13 -28.48
C HIS A 539 -43.49 1.57 -28.84
N GLY A 540 -42.55 2.53 -28.81
CA GLY A 540 -42.76 3.93 -29.17
C GLY A 540 -43.47 4.78 -28.11
N HIS A 541 -44.22 4.15 -27.20
CA HIS A 541 -44.91 4.77 -26.08
C HIS A 541 -44.66 3.99 -24.79
N ALA A 542 -44.50 4.68 -23.67
CA ALA A 542 -44.34 4.08 -22.34
C ALA A 542 -45.55 4.30 -21.42
N ASP A 543 -46.22 5.46 -21.53
CA ASP A 543 -47.41 5.78 -20.72
C ASP A 543 -48.64 5.02 -21.22
N THR A 544 -48.77 3.77 -20.78
CA THR A 544 -49.79 2.82 -21.21
C THR A 544 -50.53 2.22 -20.02
N ASN A 545 -51.70 1.62 -20.25
CA ASN A 545 -52.43 0.89 -19.20
C ASN A 545 -51.71 -0.43 -18.87
N MET A 546 -51.97 -0.99 -17.69
CA MET A 546 -51.36 -2.25 -17.22
C MET A 546 -51.50 -3.40 -18.23
N GLU A 547 -52.66 -3.52 -18.89
CA GLU A 547 -52.90 -4.55 -19.92
C GLU A 547 -52.00 -4.37 -21.15
N GLU A 548 -51.88 -3.14 -21.65
CA GLU A 548 -51.03 -2.81 -22.80
C GLU A 548 -49.55 -3.02 -22.47
N MET A 549 -49.12 -2.61 -21.27
CA MET A 549 -47.76 -2.85 -20.79
C MET A 549 -47.45 -4.35 -20.70
N ASN A 550 -48.36 -5.16 -20.16
CA ASN A 550 -48.16 -6.60 -20.07
C ASN A 550 -48.08 -7.25 -21.46
N ASN A 551 -48.92 -6.82 -22.40
CA ASN A 551 -48.87 -7.28 -23.79
C ASN A 551 -47.55 -6.89 -24.47
N ASN A 552 -47.02 -5.69 -24.20
CA ASN A 552 -45.73 -5.24 -24.70
C ASN A 552 -44.59 -6.12 -24.18
N LEU A 553 -44.56 -6.39 -22.87
CA LEU A 553 -43.57 -7.26 -22.24
C LEU A 553 -43.65 -8.71 -22.78
N ASN A 554 -44.85 -9.25 -22.96
CA ASN A 554 -45.03 -10.58 -23.57
C ASN A 554 -44.46 -10.63 -24.99
N ARG A 555 -44.71 -9.60 -25.80
CA ARG A 555 -44.16 -9.51 -27.17
C ARG A 555 -42.64 -9.40 -27.18
N GLU A 556 -42.03 -8.72 -26.21
CA GLU A 556 -40.57 -8.72 -26.05
C GLU A 556 -40.05 -10.11 -25.66
N SER A 557 -40.73 -10.80 -24.74
CA SER A 557 -40.35 -12.16 -24.32
C SER A 557 -40.41 -13.18 -25.47
N GLU A 558 -41.40 -13.03 -26.34
CA GLU A 558 -41.59 -13.87 -27.54
C GLU A 558 -40.72 -13.39 -28.72
N SER A 559 -39.88 -12.37 -28.55
CA SER A 559 -39.05 -11.76 -29.60
C SER A 559 -39.84 -11.31 -30.85
N LEU A 560 -41.10 -10.88 -30.65
CA LEU A 560 -41.99 -10.35 -31.70
C LEU A 560 -41.81 -8.83 -31.95
N CYS A 561 -40.78 -8.24 -31.36
CA CYS A 561 -40.41 -6.82 -31.46
C CYS A 561 -38.92 -6.70 -31.84
N GLY A 562 -38.52 -5.52 -32.31
CA GLY A 562 -37.10 -5.20 -32.49
C GLY A 562 -36.34 -5.28 -31.16
N GLN A 563 -35.02 -5.46 -31.23
CA GLN A 563 -34.17 -5.42 -30.03
C GLN A 563 -34.01 -3.98 -29.51
N ARG A 564 -33.71 -3.84 -28.21
CA ARG A 564 -33.67 -2.54 -27.51
C ARG A 564 -32.43 -1.68 -27.78
N GLY A 565 -31.46 -2.14 -28.58
CA GLY A 565 -30.22 -1.41 -28.84
C GLY A 565 -30.39 -0.22 -29.78
N LEU A 566 -29.38 0.66 -29.80
CA LEU A 566 -29.37 1.86 -30.65
C LEU A 566 -29.35 1.54 -32.15
N LEU A 567 -28.61 0.50 -32.53
CA LEU A 567 -28.53 0.01 -33.90
C LEU A 567 -29.60 -1.07 -34.12
N PRO A 568 -30.16 -1.17 -35.34
CA PRO A 568 -31.13 -2.21 -35.63
C PRO A 568 -30.51 -3.60 -35.40
N ASN A 569 -31.26 -4.48 -34.73
CA ASN A 569 -30.87 -5.85 -34.37
C ASN A 569 -29.67 -5.96 -33.41
N THR A 570 -29.42 -4.94 -32.58
CA THR A 570 -28.46 -5.06 -31.47
C THR A 570 -29.17 -4.95 -30.12
N GLN A 571 -28.57 -5.54 -29.08
CA GLN A 571 -29.05 -5.41 -27.68
C GLN A 571 -28.24 -4.38 -26.88
N ILE A 572 -27.18 -3.82 -27.45
CA ILE A 572 -26.29 -2.89 -26.74
C ILE A 572 -27.00 -1.54 -26.57
N GLN A 573 -27.18 -1.14 -25.32
CA GLN A 573 -27.85 0.10 -24.93
C GLN A 573 -26.90 1.16 -24.35
N THR A 574 -25.72 0.76 -23.88
CA THR A 574 -24.75 1.65 -23.25
C THR A 574 -23.60 1.97 -24.19
N PHE A 575 -23.24 3.26 -24.25
CA PHE A 575 -22.21 3.78 -25.14
C PHE A 575 -21.31 4.78 -24.42
N GLN A 576 -20.01 4.76 -24.71
CA GLN A 576 -19.12 5.88 -24.39
C GLN A 576 -19.10 6.84 -25.56
N VAL A 577 -19.32 8.13 -25.30
CA VAL A 577 -19.52 9.11 -26.37
C VAL A 577 -18.39 10.12 -26.34
N SER A 578 -17.75 10.31 -27.51
CA SER A 578 -16.89 11.45 -27.79
C SER A 578 -17.57 12.35 -28.80
N LEU A 579 -17.98 13.54 -28.35
CA LEU A 579 -18.70 14.53 -29.15
C LEU A 579 -17.73 15.36 -29.99
N ASN A 580 -18.15 15.72 -31.20
CA ASN A 580 -17.47 16.75 -32.00
C ASN A 580 -17.68 18.14 -31.34
N ASP A 581 -16.69 19.02 -31.46
CA ASP A 581 -16.73 20.41 -30.97
C ASP A 581 -17.93 21.20 -31.49
N ARG A 582 -18.32 21.00 -32.76
CA ARG A 582 -19.50 21.69 -33.33
C ARG A 582 -20.77 21.34 -32.56
N LEU A 583 -20.98 20.04 -32.33
CA LEU A 583 -22.11 19.53 -31.58
C LEU A 583 -22.10 20.08 -30.14
N ARG A 584 -20.91 20.09 -29.50
CA ARG A 584 -20.77 20.62 -28.14
C ARG A 584 -21.06 22.12 -28.05
N LEU A 585 -20.59 22.92 -29.00
CA LEU A 585 -20.86 24.37 -29.03
C LEU A 585 -22.35 24.68 -29.16
N HIS A 586 -23.09 23.89 -29.96
CA HIS A 586 -24.54 24.01 -30.07
C HIS A 586 -25.25 23.61 -28.78
N TYR A 587 -24.81 22.53 -28.14
CA TYR A 587 -25.30 22.11 -26.83
C TYR A 587 -25.10 23.23 -25.78
N ASP A 588 -23.89 23.80 -25.69
CA ASP A 588 -23.57 24.87 -24.75
C ASP A 588 -24.43 26.12 -24.98
N ARG A 589 -24.66 26.50 -26.24
CA ARG A 589 -25.53 27.64 -26.59
C ARG A 589 -26.96 27.47 -26.09
N ILE A 590 -27.56 26.30 -26.26
CA ILE A 590 -28.93 26.02 -25.78
C ILE A 590 -28.93 25.96 -24.24
N ARG A 591 -27.89 25.37 -23.64
CA ARG A 591 -27.73 25.26 -22.19
C ARG A 591 -27.62 26.62 -21.49
N GLU A 592 -26.85 27.54 -22.05
CA GLU A 592 -26.70 28.91 -21.53
C GLU A 592 -28.03 29.68 -21.52
N GLN A 593 -28.88 29.45 -22.53
CA GLN A 593 -30.22 30.07 -22.59
C GLN A 593 -31.14 29.59 -21.46
N ILE A 594 -31.01 28.32 -21.04
CA ILE A 594 -31.73 27.75 -19.89
C ILE A 594 -31.22 28.35 -18.56
N GLY A 595 -29.91 28.61 -18.49
CA GLY A 595 -29.21 29.06 -17.27
C GLY A 595 -29.26 30.57 -16.99
N ARG A 596 -29.56 31.42 -17.98
CA ARG A 596 -29.60 32.89 -17.78
C ARG A 596 -30.63 33.30 -16.73
N ARG A 597 -30.13 33.72 -15.56
CA ARG A 597 -30.90 34.44 -14.54
C ARG A 597 -30.96 35.91 -14.96
N ASN A 598 -32.08 36.34 -15.54
CA ASN A 598 -32.24 37.74 -15.92
C ASN A 598 -32.42 38.62 -14.66
N GLY A 599 -31.37 39.33 -14.25
CA GLY A 599 -31.44 40.60 -13.49
C GLY A 599 -31.99 40.57 -12.04
N PRO A 600 -31.87 41.69 -11.30
CA PRO A 600 -32.13 41.74 -9.86
C PRO A 600 -33.62 41.62 -9.51
N SER A 601 -33.85 40.84 -8.46
CA SER A 601 -35.10 40.29 -7.94
C SER A 601 -36.05 41.31 -7.26
N ARG A 602 -36.60 42.29 -7.99
CA ARG A 602 -37.57 43.24 -7.40
C ARG A 602 -39.06 43.04 -7.76
N LEU A 603 -39.44 42.02 -8.52
CA LEU A 603 -40.85 41.71 -8.84
C LEU A 603 -41.06 40.20 -8.87
N ILE A 604 -41.50 39.61 -7.75
CA ILE A 604 -41.26 38.18 -7.42
C ILE A 604 -42.31 37.21 -8.01
N ASP A 605 -43.54 37.64 -8.32
CA ASP A 605 -44.60 36.66 -8.66
C ASP A 605 -44.88 36.50 -10.16
N ALA A 606 -44.79 37.56 -10.98
CA ALA A 606 -45.01 37.45 -12.43
C ALA A 606 -43.74 37.05 -13.22
N SER A 607 -42.56 37.24 -12.62
CA SER A 607 -41.27 36.92 -13.24
C SER A 607 -40.92 35.42 -13.12
N SER A 608 -41.34 34.76 -12.04
CA SER A 608 -41.08 33.35 -11.77
C SER A 608 -41.82 32.42 -12.75
N ALA A 609 -43.09 32.69 -13.06
CA ALA A 609 -43.86 31.95 -14.05
C ALA A 609 -43.28 32.10 -15.47
N LYS A 610 -42.91 33.32 -15.87
CA LYS A 610 -42.24 33.56 -17.17
C LYS A 610 -40.86 32.90 -17.24
N GLN A 611 -40.12 32.87 -16.13
CA GLN A 611 -38.82 32.19 -16.04
C GLN A 611 -38.96 30.67 -16.13
N PHE A 612 -39.98 30.09 -15.49
CA PHE A 612 -40.28 28.67 -15.60
C PHE A 612 -40.66 28.28 -17.03
N GLU A 613 -41.52 29.07 -17.68
CA GLU A 613 -41.92 28.83 -19.08
C GLU A 613 -40.72 28.92 -20.03
N GLN A 614 -39.82 29.88 -19.82
CA GLN A 614 -38.59 29.99 -20.60
C GLN A 614 -37.66 28.77 -20.41
N ARG A 615 -37.54 28.27 -19.17
CA ARG A 615 -36.76 27.05 -18.87
C ARG A 615 -37.38 25.80 -19.49
N ALA A 616 -38.70 25.65 -19.43
CA ALA A 616 -39.43 24.54 -20.04
C ALA A 616 -39.27 24.54 -21.56
N ARG A 617 -39.39 25.70 -22.21
CA ARG A 617 -39.13 25.85 -23.66
C ARG A 617 -37.68 25.50 -24.01
N GLY A 618 -36.70 25.97 -23.22
CA GLY A 618 -35.30 25.63 -23.43
C GLY A 618 -35.02 24.12 -23.31
N TYR A 619 -35.66 23.45 -22.35
CA TYR A 619 -35.59 21.99 -22.21
C TYR A 619 -36.19 21.27 -23.41
N GLN A 620 -37.36 21.68 -23.89
CA GLN A 620 -37.99 21.11 -25.09
C GLN A 620 -37.12 21.30 -26.33
N THR A 621 -36.53 22.48 -26.52
CA THR A 621 -35.57 22.75 -27.60
C THR A 621 -34.36 21.83 -27.52
N MET A 622 -33.80 21.64 -26.31
CA MET A 622 -32.68 20.71 -26.11
C MET A 622 -33.07 19.25 -26.39
N ASN A 623 -34.24 18.82 -25.91
CA ASN A 623 -34.75 17.46 -26.12
C ASN A 623 -34.94 17.17 -27.62
N HIS A 624 -35.57 18.09 -28.35
CA HIS A 624 -35.74 17.99 -29.79
C HIS A 624 -34.40 17.98 -30.54
N PHE A 625 -33.46 18.84 -30.14
CA PHE A 625 -32.12 18.90 -30.74
C PHE A 625 -31.36 17.58 -30.56
N LEU A 626 -31.30 17.04 -29.34
CA LEU A 626 -30.61 15.78 -29.08
C LEU A 626 -31.32 14.60 -29.75
N GLY A 627 -32.65 14.59 -29.76
CA GLY A 627 -33.44 13.61 -30.51
C GLY A 627 -33.13 13.63 -32.00
N SER A 628 -33.04 14.80 -32.63
CA SER A 628 -32.73 14.93 -34.05
C SER A 628 -31.32 14.48 -34.42
N ILE A 629 -30.34 14.65 -33.51
CA ILE A 629 -28.97 14.15 -33.69
C ILE A 629 -28.94 12.62 -33.67
N ILE A 630 -29.62 12.00 -32.70
CA ILE A 630 -29.68 10.54 -32.59
C ILE A 630 -30.41 9.92 -33.79
N ASP A 631 -31.42 10.61 -34.33
CA ASP A 631 -32.14 10.25 -35.57
C ASP A 631 -31.35 10.58 -36.86
N HIS A 632 -30.08 10.99 -36.76
CA HIS A 632 -29.20 11.33 -37.90
C HIS A 632 -29.76 12.46 -38.81
N ALA A 633 -30.58 13.37 -38.27
CA ALA A 633 -31.22 14.43 -39.05
C ALA A 633 -30.24 15.54 -39.50
N HIS A 634 -29.07 15.65 -38.86
CA HIS A 634 -28.07 16.67 -39.14
C HIS A 634 -26.74 16.05 -39.60
N HIS A 635 -26.51 15.99 -40.92
CA HIS A 635 -25.29 15.39 -41.50
C HIS A 635 -23.97 15.99 -40.99
N GLU A 636 -23.94 17.28 -40.62
CA GLU A 636 -22.73 17.96 -40.13
C GLU A 636 -22.38 17.64 -38.67
N MET A 637 -23.33 17.18 -37.87
CA MET A 637 -23.18 16.84 -36.45
C MET A 637 -23.44 15.35 -36.19
N ASP A 638 -23.31 14.56 -37.25
CA ASP A 638 -23.62 13.14 -37.27
C ASP A 638 -22.65 12.33 -36.40
N TYR A 639 -23.04 11.10 -36.06
CA TYR A 639 -22.22 10.19 -35.26
C TYR A 639 -21.99 8.85 -35.94
N ILE A 640 -20.94 8.15 -35.48
CA ILE A 640 -20.63 6.80 -35.92
C ILE A 640 -20.51 5.89 -34.71
N VAL A 641 -21.06 4.68 -34.82
CA VAL A 641 -20.91 3.64 -33.79
C VAL A 641 -19.69 2.77 -34.13
N LYS A 642 -18.79 2.58 -33.15
CA LYS A 642 -17.56 1.80 -33.30
C LYS A 642 -17.23 1.02 -32.04
N ASP A 643 -16.39 0.01 -32.16
CA ASP A 643 -15.81 -0.68 -31.00
C ASP A 643 -14.46 -0.07 -30.63
N LYS A 644 -14.17 0.00 -29.32
CA LYS A 644 -12.83 0.32 -28.83
C LYS A 644 -11.86 -0.83 -29.12
N LEU A 645 -10.66 -0.49 -29.59
CA LEU A 645 -9.55 -1.43 -29.71
C LEU A 645 -9.15 -1.96 -28.33
N MET A 646 -8.61 -3.18 -28.27
CA MET A 646 -8.18 -3.79 -27.00
C MET A 646 -7.19 -2.91 -26.22
N PHE A 647 -6.24 -2.28 -26.91
CA PHE A 647 -5.30 -1.35 -26.27
C PHE A 647 -5.97 -0.06 -25.77
N GLU A 648 -6.99 0.45 -26.47
CA GLU A 648 -7.78 1.60 -26.00
C GLU A 648 -8.57 1.26 -24.73
N ARG A 649 -9.08 0.01 -24.65
CA ARG A 649 -9.77 -0.50 -23.45
C ARG A 649 -8.83 -0.63 -22.25
N VAL A 650 -7.63 -1.17 -22.44
CA VAL A 650 -6.65 -1.37 -21.34
C VAL A 650 -6.06 -0.04 -20.84
N ILE A 651 -5.69 0.86 -21.76
CA ILE A 651 -5.06 2.14 -21.39
C ILE A 651 -6.13 3.15 -20.93
N GLY A 652 -7.39 2.94 -21.32
CA GLY A 652 -8.48 3.88 -21.04
C GLY A 652 -8.32 5.20 -21.79
N MET A 653 -7.69 5.16 -22.98
CA MET A 653 -7.44 6.32 -23.84
C MET A 653 -7.94 6.01 -25.25
N GLU A 654 -8.69 6.93 -25.83
CA GLU A 654 -9.14 6.87 -27.22
C GLU A 654 -7.97 7.24 -28.15
N PHE A 655 -7.66 6.49 -29.21
CA PHE A 655 -6.60 6.86 -30.17
C PHE A 655 -7.10 7.77 -31.28
N LEU A 656 -8.38 7.68 -31.67
CA LEU A 656 -8.99 8.60 -32.62
C LEU A 656 -9.51 9.87 -31.95
N GLU A 657 -9.32 11.01 -32.60
CA GLU A 657 -9.95 12.29 -32.25
C GLU A 657 -11.18 12.51 -33.16
N PRO A 658 -12.34 12.91 -32.62
CA PRO A 658 -13.57 13.09 -33.41
C PRO A 658 -13.53 14.41 -34.18
N SER A 659 -12.73 14.47 -35.26
CA SER A 659 -12.56 15.69 -36.06
C SER A 659 -13.78 16.02 -36.92
N GLU A 660 -14.42 15.02 -37.53
CA GLU A 660 -15.54 15.23 -38.47
C GLU A 660 -16.89 14.79 -37.90
N LYS A 661 -16.96 13.62 -37.27
CA LYS A 661 -18.18 13.05 -36.69
C LYS A 661 -17.97 12.66 -35.23
N SER A 662 -19.04 12.71 -34.45
CA SER A 662 -19.02 12.19 -33.08
C SER A 662 -18.88 10.67 -33.10
N ILE A 663 -18.26 10.08 -32.07
CA ILE A 663 -18.01 8.63 -32.02
C ILE A 663 -18.71 8.05 -30.78
N PHE A 664 -19.48 7.00 -31.00
CA PHE A 664 -20.18 6.24 -29.98
C PHE A 664 -19.51 4.88 -29.90
N TYR A 665 -18.84 4.63 -28.78
CA TYR A 665 -18.17 3.37 -28.53
C TYR A 665 -19.13 2.41 -27.84
N ASN A 666 -19.31 1.21 -28.39
CA ASN A 666 -20.08 0.15 -27.72
C ASN A 666 -19.47 -0.18 -26.36
N ASP A 667 -20.31 -0.21 -25.33
CA ASP A 667 -19.91 -0.43 -23.94
C ASP A 667 -20.76 -1.52 -23.28
N GLU A 668 -20.27 -2.76 -23.29
CA GLU A 668 -20.92 -3.91 -22.63
C GLU A 668 -20.65 -3.97 -21.11
N ALA A 669 -19.64 -3.24 -20.64
CA ALA A 669 -19.18 -3.29 -19.25
C ALA A 669 -19.85 -2.24 -18.35
N HIS A 670 -20.79 -1.45 -18.89
CA HIS A 670 -21.48 -0.36 -18.18
C HIS A 670 -20.50 0.61 -17.50
N SER A 671 -19.52 1.09 -18.26
CA SER A 671 -18.47 2.02 -17.83
C SER A 671 -18.97 3.38 -17.33
N PHE A 672 -20.24 3.73 -17.58
CA PHE A 672 -20.87 4.90 -16.97
C PHE A 672 -20.87 4.85 -15.43
N SER A 673 -20.71 3.65 -14.86
CA SER A 673 -20.55 3.45 -13.42
C SER A 673 -19.34 4.18 -12.82
N ASP A 674 -18.36 4.62 -13.64
CA ASP A 674 -17.23 5.49 -13.23
C ASP A 674 -17.66 6.87 -12.71
N VAL A 675 -18.85 7.34 -13.09
CA VAL A 675 -19.46 8.58 -12.58
C VAL A 675 -20.02 8.40 -11.16
N LEU A 676 -20.25 7.15 -10.75
CA LEU A 676 -20.83 6.76 -9.48
C LEU A 676 -19.75 6.26 -8.51
N PHE A 677 -20.12 6.10 -7.25
CA PHE A 677 -19.25 5.42 -6.27
C PHE A 677 -18.99 3.96 -6.66
N TYR A 678 -19.99 3.31 -7.25
CA TYR A 678 -19.93 1.92 -7.70
C TYR A 678 -18.70 1.60 -8.57
N GLY A 679 -18.37 2.41 -9.58
CA GLY A 679 -17.20 2.19 -10.45
C GLY A 679 -15.85 2.49 -9.80
N ASN A 680 -15.81 3.22 -8.69
CA ASN A 680 -14.55 3.66 -8.04
C ASN A 680 -14.31 2.99 -6.68
N GLU A 681 -14.88 1.79 -6.45
CA GLU A 681 -14.82 1.08 -5.18
C GLU A 681 -13.38 0.88 -4.65
N ALA A 682 -12.44 0.51 -5.52
CA ALA A 682 -11.04 0.32 -5.10
C ALA A 682 -10.41 1.60 -4.52
N THR A 683 -10.76 2.78 -5.06
CA THR A 683 -10.25 4.06 -4.54
C THR A 683 -10.85 4.37 -3.18
N LEU A 684 -12.15 4.09 -3.00
CA LEU A 684 -12.86 4.28 -1.74
C LEU A 684 -12.32 3.34 -0.65
N LEU A 685 -12.12 2.05 -0.98
CA LEU A 685 -11.58 1.06 -0.06
C LEU A 685 -10.16 1.39 0.40
N ILE A 686 -9.27 1.80 -0.52
CA ILE A 686 -7.90 2.20 -0.17
C ILE A 686 -7.91 3.46 0.73
N PHE A 687 -8.79 4.42 0.43
CA PHE A 687 -8.94 5.62 1.25
C PHE A 687 -9.42 5.28 2.67
N ASP A 688 -10.47 4.47 2.80
CA ASP A 688 -10.99 4.03 4.11
C ASP A 688 -9.93 3.22 4.88
N THR A 689 -9.18 2.35 4.20
CA THR A 689 -8.08 1.57 4.80
C THR A 689 -6.97 2.47 5.33
N LEU A 690 -6.52 3.44 4.52
CA LEU A 690 -5.49 4.40 4.92
C LEU A 690 -5.96 5.29 6.07
N PHE A 691 -7.20 5.76 6.04
CA PHE A 691 -7.77 6.56 7.13
C PHE A 691 -7.80 5.77 8.44
N PHE A 692 -8.33 4.54 8.42
CA PHE A 692 -8.32 3.65 9.57
C PHE A 692 -6.90 3.44 10.11
N CYS A 693 -5.94 3.14 9.23
CA CYS A 693 -4.56 2.88 9.61
C CYS A 693 -3.87 4.11 10.22
N VAL A 694 -4.05 5.31 9.66
CA VAL A 694 -3.44 6.54 10.18
C VAL A 694 -4.00 6.88 11.57
N VAL A 695 -5.32 6.74 11.75
CA VAL A 695 -5.95 6.96 13.06
C VAL A 695 -5.47 5.93 14.08
N ASP A 696 -5.34 4.66 13.70
CA ASP A 696 -4.82 3.62 14.58
C ASP A 696 -3.34 3.86 14.94
N LEU A 697 -2.49 4.24 13.98
CA LEU A 697 -1.09 4.56 14.24
C LEU A 697 -0.92 5.75 15.20
N GLY A 698 -1.81 6.75 15.12
CA GLY A 698 -1.78 7.92 16.01
C GLY A 698 -2.38 7.67 17.39
N SER A 699 -3.45 6.87 17.49
CA SER A 699 -4.20 6.65 18.74
C SER A 699 -3.87 5.34 19.45
N GLN A 700 -3.25 4.39 18.76
CA GLN A 700 -3.00 3.03 19.20
C GLN A 700 -4.27 2.30 19.67
N SER A 701 -5.42 2.63 19.08
CA SER A 701 -6.72 2.03 19.37
C SER A 701 -7.47 1.68 18.08
N PHE A 702 -7.69 0.38 17.84
CA PHE A 702 -8.47 -0.09 16.69
C PHE A 702 -9.95 0.31 16.80
N VAL A 703 -10.49 0.35 18.02
CA VAL A 703 -11.88 0.76 18.29
C VAL A 703 -12.10 2.22 17.91
N LEU A 704 -11.20 3.13 18.33
CA LEU A 704 -11.31 4.54 17.97
C LEU A 704 -11.17 4.73 16.46
N ALA A 705 -10.23 4.03 15.83
CA ALA A 705 -10.06 4.04 14.38
C ALA A 705 -11.33 3.57 13.65
N ALA A 706 -11.97 2.50 14.09
CA ALA A 706 -13.22 1.99 13.51
C ALA A 706 -14.36 3.02 13.62
N VAL A 707 -14.56 3.61 14.82
CA VAL A 707 -15.62 4.61 15.04
C VAL A 707 -15.41 5.83 14.14
N LEU A 708 -14.19 6.36 14.09
CA LEU A 708 -13.88 7.52 13.25
C LEU A 708 -14.03 7.20 11.76
N THR A 709 -13.67 5.98 11.32
CA THR A 709 -13.85 5.54 9.93
C THR A 709 -15.33 5.46 9.56
N CYS A 710 -16.18 4.92 10.44
CA CYS A 710 -17.64 4.92 10.24
C CYS A 710 -18.21 6.34 10.13
N VAL A 711 -17.78 7.26 10.99
CA VAL A 711 -18.18 8.67 10.93
C VAL A 711 -17.74 9.32 9.61
N GLN A 712 -16.50 9.08 9.19
CA GLN A 712 -15.96 9.55 7.92
C GLN A 712 -16.78 9.03 6.72
N GLN A 713 -17.10 7.75 6.68
CA GLN A 713 -17.94 7.15 5.63
C GLN A 713 -19.34 7.77 5.59
N MET A 714 -19.97 7.99 6.75
CA MET A 714 -21.28 8.64 6.85
C MET A 714 -21.24 10.07 6.31
N ILE A 715 -20.25 10.87 6.70
CA ILE A 715 -20.09 12.26 6.25
C ILE A 715 -19.94 12.32 4.73
N PHE A 716 -19.07 11.49 4.13
CA PHE A 716 -18.87 11.53 2.68
C PHE A 716 -20.09 11.03 1.90
N ARG A 717 -20.84 10.06 2.42
CA ARG A 717 -22.13 9.65 1.84
C ARG A 717 -23.13 10.81 1.84
N LEU A 718 -23.25 11.53 2.96
CA LEU A 718 -24.14 12.70 3.08
C LEU A 718 -23.72 13.83 2.13
N ILE A 719 -22.42 14.15 2.06
CA ILE A 719 -21.89 15.16 1.15
C ILE A 719 -22.19 14.77 -0.30
N ARG A 720 -21.93 13.52 -0.70
CA ARG A 720 -22.17 13.05 -2.07
C ARG A 720 -23.65 13.11 -2.44
N ASN A 721 -24.54 12.69 -1.55
CA ASN A 721 -25.99 12.75 -1.77
C ASN A 721 -26.46 14.21 -1.89
N ALA A 722 -26.11 15.06 -0.93
CA ALA A 722 -26.56 16.45 -0.91
C ALA A 722 -26.06 17.27 -2.11
N LEU A 723 -24.78 17.14 -2.48
CA LEU A 723 -24.22 17.83 -3.64
C LEU A 723 -24.69 17.22 -4.96
N GLY A 724 -24.82 15.89 -4.99
CA GLY A 724 -25.33 15.14 -6.15
C GLY A 724 -26.76 15.51 -6.51
N ARG A 725 -27.65 15.52 -5.51
CA ARG A 725 -29.05 15.95 -5.66
C ARG A 725 -29.15 17.39 -6.16
N LYS A 726 -28.39 18.32 -5.56
CA LYS A 726 -28.34 19.72 -6.01
C LYS A 726 -27.87 19.86 -7.45
N ASN A 727 -26.84 19.11 -7.83
CA ASN A 727 -26.37 19.10 -9.22
C ASN A 727 -27.45 18.54 -10.15
N LEU A 728 -28.08 17.41 -9.79
CA LEU A 728 -29.14 16.81 -10.60
C LEU A 728 -30.30 17.78 -10.86
N VAL A 729 -30.81 18.44 -9.82
CA VAL A 729 -31.85 19.49 -9.92
C VAL A 729 -31.41 20.62 -10.85
N SER A 730 -30.20 21.14 -10.63
CA SER A 730 -29.68 22.25 -11.44
C SER A 730 -29.49 21.88 -12.91
N LYS A 731 -29.22 20.60 -13.21
CA LYS A 731 -28.86 20.14 -14.55
C LYS A 731 -30.04 19.57 -15.34
N THR A 732 -31.05 19.02 -14.67
CA THR A 732 -32.18 18.32 -15.31
C THR A 732 -33.50 19.10 -15.22
N LEU A 733 -33.53 20.25 -14.53
CA LEU A 733 -34.74 21.05 -14.27
C LEU A 733 -35.84 20.32 -13.49
N VAL A 734 -35.53 19.13 -12.97
CA VAL A 734 -36.39 18.39 -12.04
C VAL A 734 -36.43 19.13 -10.70
N ASP A 735 -37.62 19.28 -10.12
CA ASP A 735 -37.78 19.92 -8.80
C ASP A 735 -37.18 19.02 -7.70
N GLU A 736 -36.50 19.62 -6.74
CA GLU A 736 -35.85 18.91 -5.63
C GLU A 736 -36.83 18.07 -4.81
N ARG A 737 -38.10 18.46 -4.76
CA ARG A 737 -39.14 17.73 -4.01
C ARG A 737 -39.45 16.33 -4.54
N PHE A 738 -39.10 16.05 -5.79
CA PHE A 738 -39.31 14.73 -6.41
C PHE A 738 -38.09 13.82 -6.30
N LEU A 739 -36.98 14.30 -5.74
CA LEU A 739 -35.77 13.50 -5.53
C LEU A 739 -35.70 13.09 -4.06
N ILE A 740 -35.95 11.81 -3.82
CA ILE A 740 -36.01 11.22 -2.47
C ILE A 740 -34.62 10.70 -2.06
#